data_AF-A0A174CV09-F1
#
_entry.id   AF-A0A174CV09-F1
#
_cell.length_a   1.000
_cell.length_b   1.000
_cell.length_c   1.000
_cell.angle_alpha   90.00
_cell.angle_beta   90.00
_cell.angle_gamma   90.00
#
_symmetry.space_group_name_H-M   'P 1'
#
loop_
_entity.id
_entity.type
_entity.pdbx_description
1 polymer ?
#
loop_
_entity_poly.entity_id
_entity_poly.type
_entity_poly.pdbx_seq_one_letter_code
_entity_poly.pdbx_strand_id
1 'polypeptide(L)'
;MKKKLISVLLGITLVVSNCSYVGAVDIGDSAVEVPDFSDEVQEDELFSDGSEEVPETEDETVHPAATTEKVKVGIKGSYLAASQAVLDRINQIRREAYEEGVQDPQNPSRKLTMADYVPLKWSSDLEYIARIRSAEASVRKDHLRPCNMWPESIWAPGGTTSYAENLAWNGANDMPYGINQWYGEKNDWVNQTGRVTGHYESLITPAYQYIAVSSFLNDETGRNTTSAEFCMDWKMGSKDESMSSVSGTTVQTIDVDKTQISAEIVLSDTSLEEGKTANATFKLIYKKSNSTCYPVDSVQWLSADDSIVSVDQNGKLTAKKAGNTTITLKVGDISAQKDVTVKAVQPTAAPKPTSTPKPTATPKPTATPKPTATPKLTATPKPTATPKPTATPTPTQKPTGEKSGKCGDDATWTLKDGVLTISGYGRIYEYYFSGDRYEKYRFPYIDEIKEVVIGNSIYYIEKYAFSNCPNLEKVTVGNYVACIGYNAFADDPKLVDVKLGNSVEELWADVFSGTGITELELPASINDATFFNAFRGMTNLKKFKVASGNKVYKAVDGVLYKKEGKGYYLIAVPAKKTGEYRVPDDVTRITANAFDHSHLNKIVISDSVKTLNDFCLSNCENLQSITFGNGVKTLTQMLCVGCKQITEVIIPEGIETLEGYVFCDAKLLKSVTLPSTIKEVGERCFPDTTKIIRTTTPKPTATPKPTATPKPTATPKPTATPKPTATPKPTDTPKPTDTPNPIGPTKTPEPTQAPVKKPKNTTSLKTKSRRKKTLVVSWKPSKSVSGYQVQYSLKKNMKKPKTTTAGKKATEITFKNLRSNKNYYIRIRTYKTVNGKRYYSGWSKVKKVKVK
;
A
#
# COMPACT_ATOMS: atom_id res chain seq x y z
N MET A 1 -10.04 4.13 42.17
CA MET A 1 -10.77 3.49 41.06
C MET A 1 -10.06 3.93 39.78
N LYS A 2 -9.35 3.07 39.03
CA LYS A 2 -9.91 2.04 38.14
C LYS A 2 -11.08 2.64 37.34
N LYS A 3 -11.16 2.62 36.02
CA LYS A 3 -10.41 1.93 34.96
C LYS A 3 -11.18 2.24 33.67
N LYS A 4 -10.46 2.19 32.56
CA LYS A 4 -10.88 1.73 31.23
C LYS A 4 -11.72 2.67 30.36
N LEU A 5 -11.21 3.06 29.19
CA LEU A 5 -11.12 2.29 27.92
C LEU A 5 -12.49 1.92 27.37
N ILE A 6 -12.92 2.60 26.31
CA ILE A 6 -13.54 1.96 25.13
C ILE A 6 -13.02 2.67 23.87
N SER A 7 -12.23 1.92 23.11
CA SER A 7 -11.90 2.09 21.70
C SER A 7 -13.07 1.62 20.82
N VAL A 8 -13.36 2.29 19.70
CA VAL A 8 -13.99 1.66 18.52
C VAL A 8 -13.34 2.20 17.24
N LEU A 9 -12.63 1.30 16.56
CA LEU A 9 -12.24 1.36 15.15
C LEU A 9 -13.47 1.16 14.25
N LEU A 10 -13.48 1.84 13.10
CA LEU A 10 -13.99 1.41 11.78
C LEU A 10 -13.48 2.50 10.80
N GLY A 11 -12.63 2.27 9.79
CA GLY A 11 -12.53 1.14 8.89
C GLY A 11 -13.11 1.54 7.53
N ILE A 12 -12.45 2.42 6.77
CA ILE A 12 -12.79 2.74 5.38
C ILE A 12 -11.71 2.17 4.46
N THR A 13 -12.17 1.39 3.49
CA THR A 13 -11.39 0.73 2.44
C THR A 13 -11.31 1.67 1.25
N LEU A 14 -10.09 2.04 0.84
CA LEU A 14 -9.83 2.84 -0.37
C LEU A 14 -9.95 1.97 -1.63
N VAL A 15 -10.66 2.47 -2.63
CA VAL A 15 -10.66 1.95 -4.00
C VAL A 15 -9.71 2.84 -4.80
N VAL A 16 -8.60 2.26 -5.27
CA VAL A 16 -7.61 2.90 -6.15
C VAL A 16 -8.01 2.59 -7.59
N SER A 17 -8.13 3.62 -8.43
CA SER A 17 -8.32 3.48 -9.88
C SER A 17 -7.03 3.93 -10.57
N ASN A 18 -6.46 3.01 -11.36
CA ASN A 18 -5.20 3.16 -12.10
C ASN A 18 -5.33 4.16 -13.25
N CYS A 19 -4.26 4.91 -13.51
CA CYS A 19 -4.04 5.69 -14.73
C CYS A 19 -2.92 5.01 -15.53
N SER A 20 -3.12 4.85 -16.83
CA SER A 20 -2.26 4.08 -17.75
C SER A 20 -1.18 4.95 -18.38
N TYR A 21 0.02 4.38 -18.48
CA TYR A 21 1.20 4.90 -19.18
C TYR A 21 1.16 4.44 -20.66
N VAL A 22 1.49 5.31 -21.61
CA VAL A 22 1.65 4.96 -23.04
C VAL A 22 3.12 5.13 -23.42
N GLY A 23 3.72 4.02 -23.86
CA GLY A 23 5.05 3.97 -24.45
C GLY A 23 5.00 4.12 -25.98
N ALA A 24 6.11 4.59 -26.53
CA ALA A 24 6.38 4.80 -27.94
C ALA A 24 6.29 3.53 -28.80
N VAL A 25 5.90 3.71 -30.07
CA VAL A 25 6.17 2.78 -31.17
C VAL A 25 6.64 3.58 -32.39
N ASP A 26 7.77 3.15 -32.92
CA ASP A 26 8.50 3.65 -34.08
C ASP A 26 7.87 3.14 -35.40
N ILE A 27 7.71 4.03 -36.39
CA ILE A 27 7.44 3.69 -37.80
C ILE A 27 8.19 4.73 -38.66
N GLY A 28 9.09 4.25 -39.51
CA GLY A 28 10.13 5.05 -40.16
C GLY A 28 9.76 5.90 -41.37
N ASP A 29 10.77 6.71 -41.71
CA ASP A 29 11.12 7.39 -42.96
C ASP A 29 10.07 8.19 -43.73
N SER A 30 10.16 9.52 -43.63
CA SER A 30 10.26 10.42 -44.78
C SER A 30 10.84 11.76 -44.32
N ALA A 31 11.97 12.14 -44.91
CA ALA A 31 12.73 13.35 -44.65
C ALA A 31 11.96 14.63 -45.01
N VAL A 32 11.89 15.62 -44.11
CA VAL A 32 11.90 17.06 -44.41
C VAL A 32 12.40 17.83 -43.18
N GLU A 33 13.49 18.57 -43.39
CA GLU A 33 14.03 19.77 -42.69
C GLU A 33 14.06 19.86 -41.15
N VAL A 34 15.29 20.05 -40.68
CA VAL A 34 15.69 20.43 -39.32
C VAL A 34 15.30 21.89 -39.05
N PRO A 35 14.64 22.18 -37.91
CA PRO A 35 14.81 23.46 -37.23
C PRO A 35 15.61 23.27 -35.95
N ASP A 36 16.63 24.09 -35.85
CA ASP A 36 17.43 24.42 -34.69
C ASP A 36 16.57 24.69 -33.45
N PHE A 37 16.95 24.11 -32.31
CA PHE A 37 16.44 24.48 -30.99
C PHE A 37 17.62 24.48 -30.00
N SER A 38 18.37 25.59 -30.05
CA SER A 38 19.10 26.13 -28.92
C SER A 38 18.12 26.64 -27.85
N ASP A 39 18.41 26.31 -26.58
CA ASP A 39 17.93 26.89 -25.31
C ASP A 39 16.40 26.78 -25.04
N GLU A 40 15.99 26.18 -23.92
CA GLU A 40 15.67 26.93 -22.69
C GLU A 40 15.84 26.08 -21.42
N VAL A 41 16.49 26.69 -20.43
CA VAL A 41 16.55 26.29 -19.02
C VAL A 41 15.18 26.53 -18.41
N GLN A 42 14.55 25.52 -17.79
CA GLN A 42 13.35 25.75 -16.99
C GLN A 42 13.74 26.52 -15.72
N GLU A 43 13.31 27.78 -15.64
CA GLU A 43 13.40 28.63 -14.45
C GLU A 43 12.50 28.08 -13.33
N ASP A 44 13.02 28.13 -12.10
CA ASP A 44 12.28 27.84 -10.87
C ASP A 44 11.16 28.89 -10.69
N GLU A 45 9.90 28.50 -10.90
CA GLU A 45 8.75 29.40 -10.75
C GLU A 45 8.52 29.79 -9.27
N LEU A 46 8.94 31.00 -8.91
CA LEU A 46 8.47 31.75 -7.74
C LEU A 46 6.99 32.15 -7.94
N PHE A 47 6.25 32.32 -6.85
CA PHE A 47 4.87 32.81 -6.94
C PHE A 47 4.87 34.21 -7.57
N SER A 48 4.03 34.43 -8.58
CA SER A 48 3.87 35.75 -9.22
C SER A 48 3.45 36.79 -8.17
N ASP A 49 4.26 37.83 -8.02
CA ASP A 49 3.94 39.02 -7.25
C ASP A 49 2.93 39.86 -8.05
N GLY A 50 1.69 39.89 -7.59
CA GLY A 50 0.71 40.84 -8.10
C GLY A 50 1.03 42.24 -7.58
N SER A 51 2.10 42.88 -8.07
CA SER A 51 2.46 44.25 -7.73
C SER A 51 1.66 45.24 -8.60
N GLU A 52 0.63 45.86 -8.03
CA GLU A 52 0.34 47.26 -8.34
C GLU A 52 0.97 48.10 -7.24
N GLU A 53 1.82 49.06 -7.63
CA GLU A 53 2.47 50.02 -6.74
C GLU A 53 1.42 50.75 -5.89
N VAL A 54 1.54 50.67 -4.56
CA VAL A 54 0.84 51.58 -3.65
C VAL A 54 1.89 52.52 -3.05
N PRO A 55 1.77 53.85 -3.22
CA PRO A 55 2.74 54.78 -2.69
C PRO A 55 2.68 54.83 -1.16
N GLU A 56 3.84 55.03 -0.54
CA GLU A 56 3.96 55.40 0.87
C GLU A 56 3.26 56.75 1.13
N THR A 57 2.15 56.73 1.84
CA THR A 57 1.70 57.86 2.67
C THR A 57 1.04 57.33 3.93
N GLU A 58 1.44 57.87 5.09
CA GLU A 58 0.74 57.72 6.36
C GLU A 58 -0.71 58.18 6.20
N ASP A 59 -1.64 57.23 6.11
CA ASP A 59 -3.05 57.47 6.46
C ASP A 59 -3.74 56.14 6.77
N GLU A 60 -4.76 56.16 7.62
CA GLU A 60 -5.55 55.01 8.05
C GLU A 60 -6.07 54.21 6.84
N THR A 61 -5.35 53.16 6.44
CA THR A 61 -5.78 52.31 5.32
C THR A 61 -6.87 51.36 5.78
N VAL A 62 -8.11 51.83 5.63
CA VAL A 62 -9.31 51.00 5.55
C VAL A 62 -9.07 49.93 4.48
N HIS A 63 -8.76 48.71 4.90
CA HIS A 63 -8.61 47.57 4.00
C HIS A 63 -9.90 47.34 3.21
N PRO A 64 -9.84 47.00 1.91
CA PRO A 64 -11.02 46.71 1.12
C PRO A 64 -11.79 45.55 1.78
N ALA A 65 -13.01 45.83 2.21
CA ALA A 65 -13.89 44.80 2.75
C ALA A 65 -14.24 43.82 1.62
N ALA A 66 -13.56 42.68 1.56
CA ALA A 66 -14.03 41.54 0.79
C ALA A 66 -15.40 41.12 1.37
N THR A 67 -16.47 41.50 0.68
CA THR A 67 -17.88 41.27 1.04
C THR A 67 -18.32 39.80 0.90
N THR A 68 -17.39 38.88 0.74
CA THR A 68 -17.67 37.46 0.51
C THR A 68 -17.92 36.73 1.82
N GLU A 69 -19.08 36.09 1.93
CA GLU A 69 -19.42 35.18 3.02
C GLU A 69 -18.37 34.05 3.07
N LYS A 70 -17.78 33.78 4.25
CA LYS A 70 -16.70 32.80 4.43
C LYS A 70 -17.22 31.55 5.10
N VAL A 71 -16.62 30.42 4.76
CA VAL A 71 -16.84 29.14 5.44
C VAL A 71 -15.52 28.51 5.83
N LYS A 72 -15.54 27.70 6.89
CA LYS A 72 -14.35 26.95 7.34
C LYS A 72 -14.36 25.56 6.75
N VAL A 73 -13.19 25.13 6.27
CA VAL A 73 -12.97 23.76 5.81
C VAL A 73 -11.57 23.29 6.22
N GLY A 74 -11.37 21.98 6.24
CA GLY A 74 -10.11 21.34 6.60
C GLY A 74 -9.33 20.91 5.38
N ILE A 75 -8.02 21.13 5.37
CA ILE A 75 -7.08 20.57 4.40
C ILE A 75 -6.25 19.51 5.12
N LYS A 76 -6.26 18.28 4.58
CA LYS A 76 -5.48 17.19 5.16
C LYS A 76 -4.06 17.21 4.64
N GLY A 77 -3.09 17.08 5.53
CA GLY A 77 -1.68 17.09 5.19
C GLY A 77 -0.80 16.88 6.40
N SER A 78 0.48 17.18 6.28
CA SER A 78 1.45 16.99 7.35
C SER A 78 2.36 18.21 7.50
N TYR A 79 2.58 18.65 8.74
CA TYR A 79 3.58 19.67 9.06
C TYR A 79 4.96 19.04 9.28
N LEU A 80 6.00 19.74 8.83
CA LEU A 80 7.39 19.39 9.10
C LEU A 80 7.85 19.97 10.44
N ALA A 81 8.81 19.34 11.11
CA ALA A 81 9.44 19.85 12.33
C ALA A 81 10.91 20.18 12.10
N ALA A 82 11.22 21.47 12.05
CA ALA A 82 12.57 22.01 11.85
C ALA A 82 12.69 23.48 12.32
N SER A 83 11.78 23.97 13.17
CA SER A 83 11.64 25.40 13.51
C SER A 83 12.93 26.04 14.00
N GLN A 84 13.69 25.36 14.87
CA GLN A 84 14.97 25.86 15.36
C GLN A 84 16.03 25.94 14.26
N ALA A 85 16.20 24.88 13.46
CA ALA A 85 17.17 24.86 12.37
C ALA A 85 16.89 25.94 11.32
N VAL A 86 15.60 26.19 11.05
CA VAL A 86 15.15 27.26 10.16
C VAL A 86 15.48 28.64 10.75
N LEU A 87 15.16 28.89 12.02
CA LEU A 87 15.48 30.15 12.67
C LEU A 87 16.99 30.42 12.66
N ASP A 88 17.79 29.40 12.96
CA ASP A 88 19.25 29.48 12.95
C ASP A 88 19.77 29.83 11.56
N ARG A 89 19.25 29.19 10.51
CA ARG A 89 19.63 29.47 9.11
C ARG A 89 19.24 30.88 8.68
N ILE A 90 18.05 31.34 9.03
CA ILE A 90 17.58 32.70 8.72
C ILE A 90 18.45 33.74 9.43
N ASN A 91 18.75 33.53 10.71
CA ASN A 91 19.61 34.42 11.46
C ASN A 91 21.06 34.42 10.96
N GLN A 92 21.53 33.30 10.41
CA GLN A 92 22.80 33.23 9.71
C GLN A 92 22.78 34.10 8.44
N ILE A 93 21.79 33.91 7.56
CA ILE A 93 21.62 34.72 6.34
C ILE A 93 21.56 36.21 6.66
N ARG A 94 20.75 36.57 7.66
CA ARG A 94 20.62 37.95 8.14
C ARG A 94 21.97 38.47 8.62
N ARG A 95 22.72 37.70 9.41
CA ARG A 95 24.05 38.12 9.90
C ARG A 95 25.03 38.34 8.75
N GLU A 96 25.07 37.44 7.77
CA GLU A 96 25.92 37.55 6.58
C GLU A 96 25.69 38.88 5.84
N ALA A 97 24.42 39.27 5.63
CA ALA A 97 24.09 40.53 4.95
C ALA A 97 24.61 41.78 5.69
N TYR A 98 24.61 41.76 7.02
CA TYR A 98 25.08 42.86 7.86
C TYR A 98 26.62 42.89 7.98
N GLU A 99 27.28 41.73 7.92
CA GLU A 99 28.74 41.62 7.84
C GLU A 99 29.26 42.10 6.48
N GLU A 100 28.53 41.81 5.40
CA GLU A 100 28.90 42.19 4.03
C GLU A 100 28.55 43.64 3.67
N GLY A 101 27.76 44.33 4.49
CA GLY A 101 27.32 45.69 4.21
C GLY A 101 26.37 45.77 3.01
N VAL A 102 25.43 44.84 2.92
CA VAL A 102 24.39 44.82 1.88
C VAL A 102 23.50 46.07 2.00
N GLN A 103 22.95 46.52 0.88
CA GLN A 103 22.01 47.64 0.82
C GLN A 103 20.79 47.38 1.72
N ASP A 104 20.39 48.35 2.53
CA ASP A 104 19.17 48.24 3.36
C ASP A 104 17.91 48.27 2.49
N PRO A 105 17.03 47.25 2.55
CA PRO A 105 15.77 47.25 1.80
C PRO A 105 14.86 48.45 2.08
N GLN A 106 14.88 48.99 3.30
CA GLN A 106 14.04 50.13 3.67
C GLN A 106 14.74 51.49 3.45
N ASN A 107 16.02 51.49 3.11
CA ASN A 107 16.76 52.72 2.85
C ASN A 107 17.87 52.49 1.80
N PRO A 108 17.56 52.71 0.52
CA PRO A 108 18.50 52.56 -0.59
C PRO A 108 19.72 53.49 -0.54
N SER A 109 19.77 54.44 0.40
CA SER A 109 20.94 55.33 0.59
C SER A 109 21.91 54.83 1.66
N ARG A 110 21.60 53.76 2.41
CA ARG A 110 22.47 53.24 3.48
C ARG A 110 22.76 51.74 3.36
N LYS A 111 23.97 51.36 3.78
CA LYS A 111 24.36 49.96 3.94
C LYS A 111 24.05 49.48 5.35
N LEU A 112 23.68 48.21 5.46
CA LEU A 112 23.53 47.52 6.74
C LEU A 112 24.89 47.41 7.43
N THR A 113 24.91 47.52 8.76
CA THR A 113 26.15 47.37 9.53
C THR A 113 25.91 46.47 10.73
N MET A 114 26.96 45.84 11.27
CA MET A 114 26.83 45.04 12.50
C MET A 114 26.29 45.82 13.72
N ALA A 115 26.25 47.16 13.69
CA ALA A 115 25.57 47.96 14.71
C ALA A 115 24.03 47.90 14.59
N ASP A 116 23.50 47.64 13.39
CA ASP A 116 22.07 47.47 13.11
C ASP A 116 21.60 46.02 13.36
N TYR A 117 22.52 45.05 13.51
CA TYR A 117 22.18 43.62 13.53
C TYR A 117 21.42 43.24 14.80
N VAL A 118 20.19 42.76 14.59
CA VAL A 118 19.36 42.13 15.61
C VAL A 118 18.90 40.77 15.08
N PRO A 119 19.16 39.66 15.80
CA PRO A 119 18.64 38.35 15.39
C PRO A 119 17.11 38.34 15.50
N LEU A 120 16.47 37.73 14.51
CA LEU A 120 15.05 37.43 14.53
C LEU A 120 14.76 36.42 15.64
N LYS A 121 13.63 36.62 16.31
CA LYS A 121 13.11 35.74 17.36
C LYS A 121 11.93 34.94 16.82
N TRP A 122 11.76 33.71 17.27
CA TRP A 122 10.57 32.94 16.89
C TRP A 122 9.31 33.56 17.53
N SER A 123 8.15 33.41 16.91
CA SER A 123 6.87 33.73 17.54
C SER A 123 5.85 32.62 17.33
N SER A 124 5.26 32.13 18.42
CA SER A 124 4.15 31.16 18.39
C SER A 124 2.90 31.71 17.69
N ASP A 125 2.66 33.02 17.79
CA ASP A 125 1.57 33.71 17.11
C ASP A 125 1.79 33.74 15.59
N LEU A 126 3.01 34.08 15.15
CA LEU A 126 3.37 34.00 13.74
C LEU A 126 3.38 32.54 13.25
N GLU A 127 3.73 31.58 14.10
CA GLU A 127 3.72 30.15 13.74
C GLU A 127 2.28 29.66 13.50
N TYR A 128 1.31 30.17 14.26
CA TYR A 128 -0.11 29.92 14.01
C TYR A 128 -0.54 30.42 12.62
N ILE A 129 -0.10 31.62 12.24
CA ILE A 129 -0.39 32.21 10.92
C ILE A 129 0.30 31.41 9.82
N ALA A 130 1.62 31.16 9.95
CA ALA A 130 2.42 30.42 8.96
C ALA A 130 1.83 29.05 8.65
N ARG A 131 1.26 28.36 9.66
CA ARG A 131 0.59 27.07 9.48
C ARG A 131 -0.66 27.15 8.63
N ILE A 132 -1.50 28.16 8.87
CA ILE A 132 -2.70 28.40 8.06
C ILE A 132 -2.27 28.73 6.63
N ARG A 133 -1.33 29.66 6.48
CA ARG A 133 -0.85 30.14 5.17
C ARG A 133 -0.18 29.06 4.34
N SER A 134 0.71 28.26 4.93
CA SER A 134 1.32 27.11 4.24
C SER A 134 0.26 26.09 3.77
N ALA A 135 -0.80 25.82 4.54
CA ALA A 135 -1.88 24.95 4.09
C ALA A 135 -2.77 25.59 3.00
N GLU A 136 -3.09 26.88 3.13
CA GLU A 136 -3.84 27.66 2.14
C GLU A 136 -3.11 27.70 0.79
N ALA A 137 -1.79 27.95 0.79
CA ALA A 137 -0.94 27.98 -0.39
C ALA A 137 -0.89 26.61 -1.12
N SER A 138 -1.08 25.50 -0.40
CA SER A 138 -1.09 24.16 -1.00
C SER A 138 -2.31 23.95 -1.93
N VAL A 139 -3.42 24.65 -1.67
CA VAL A 139 -4.66 24.55 -2.47
C VAL A 139 -4.88 25.76 -3.37
N ARG A 140 -4.22 26.90 -3.12
CA ARG A 140 -4.32 28.12 -3.92
C ARG A 140 -2.92 28.71 -4.15
N LYS A 141 -2.51 28.77 -5.40
CA LYS A 141 -1.13 29.10 -5.81
C LYS A 141 -0.88 30.61 -5.91
N ASP A 142 -1.28 31.39 -4.92
CA ASP A 142 -1.07 32.83 -4.89
C ASP A 142 -0.96 33.33 -3.43
N HIS A 143 -0.49 34.56 -3.24
CA HIS A 143 -0.45 35.22 -1.93
C HIS A 143 -1.86 35.52 -1.38
N LEU A 144 -2.89 35.52 -2.24
CA LEU A 144 -4.26 35.74 -1.80
C LEU A 144 -4.80 34.49 -1.10
N ARG A 145 -5.42 34.65 0.05
CA ARG A 145 -6.02 33.53 0.77
C ARG A 145 -7.18 32.92 -0.02
N PRO A 146 -7.54 31.64 0.17
CA PRO A 146 -8.73 31.01 -0.43
C PRO A 146 -10.05 31.74 -0.16
N CYS A 147 -10.10 32.60 0.87
CA CYS A 147 -11.20 33.52 1.17
C CYS A 147 -11.14 34.88 0.45
N ASN A 148 -10.28 35.03 -0.57
CA ASN A 148 -10.05 36.27 -1.33
C ASN A 148 -9.62 37.47 -0.46
N MET A 149 -8.88 37.21 0.62
CA MET A 149 -8.28 38.26 1.45
C MET A 149 -6.77 38.11 1.46
N TRP A 150 -6.06 39.18 1.77
CA TRP A 150 -4.61 39.15 1.95
C TRP A 150 -4.21 38.43 3.25
N PRO A 151 -2.97 37.89 3.35
CA PRO A 151 -2.47 37.14 4.52
C PRO A 151 -2.63 37.87 5.85
N GLU A 152 -2.50 39.20 5.86
CA GLU A 152 -2.59 40.10 7.03
C GLU A 152 -3.99 40.12 7.67
N SER A 153 -4.98 39.53 7.00
CA SER A 153 -6.31 39.31 7.56
C SER A 153 -6.36 38.23 8.64
N ILE A 154 -5.31 37.44 8.82
CA ILE A 154 -5.23 36.41 9.87
C ILE A 154 -4.71 37.04 11.16
N TRP A 155 -5.52 36.99 12.21
CA TRP A 155 -5.11 37.38 13.55
C TRP A 155 -4.87 36.14 14.41
N ALA A 156 -3.65 36.00 14.92
CA ALA A 156 -3.31 34.97 15.88
C ALA A 156 -4.02 35.20 17.22
N PRO A 157 -4.25 34.15 18.04
CA PRO A 157 -4.93 34.30 19.34
C PRO A 157 -4.27 35.30 20.30
N GLY A 158 -2.94 35.49 20.22
CA GLY A 158 -2.21 36.49 20.99
C GLY A 158 -2.31 37.91 20.45
N GLY A 159 -3.07 38.16 19.38
CA GLY A 159 -3.33 39.50 18.84
C GLY A 159 -2.29 39.99 17.83
N THR A 160 -1.47 39.10 17.28
CA THR A 160 -0.50 39.43 16.22
C THR A 160 -1.07 39.12 14.82
N THR A 161 -0.74 39.94 13.83
CA THR A 161 -0.87 39.62 12.40
C THR A 161 0.49 39.68 11.70
N SER A 162 0.58 39.10 10.51
CA SER A 162 1.77 39.16 9.66
C SER A 162 1.90 40.53 9.00
N TYR A 163 3.13 41.00 8.80
CA TYR A 163 3.46 42.26 8.12
C TYR A 163 4.37 42.06 6.90
N ALA A 164 4.79 40.82 6.64
CA ALA A 164 5.35 40.37 5.39
C ALA A 164 5.22 38.84 5.34
N GLU A 165 5.00 38.31 4.14
CA GLU A 165 4.89 36.89 3.88
C GLU A 165 5.93 36.50 2.83
N ASN A 166 6.72 35.47 3.12
CA ASN A 166 7.46 34.76 2.10
C ASN A 166 6.80 33.40 1.83
N LEU A 167 6.53 33.10 0.57
CA LEU A 167 6.01 31.79 0.13
C LEU A 167 7.04 31.08 -0.75
N ALA A 168 7.11 29.76 -0.63
CA ALA A 168 7.93 28.94 -1.52
C ALA A 168 7.31 27.56 -1.76
N TRP A 169 7.54 27.04 -2.96
CA TRP A 169 7.37 25.61 -3.23
C TRP A 169 8.44 24.82 -2.47
N ASN A 170 8.07 23.69 -1.88
CA ASN A 170 8.99 22.87 -1.11
C ASN A 170 9.16 21.50 -1.75
N GLY A 171 9.93 21.44 -2.84
CA GLY A 171 10.20 20.19 -3.57
C GLY A 171 11.00 19.15 -2.78
N ALA A 172 11.79 19.58 -1.79
CA ALA A 172 12.67 18.70 -1.00
C ALA A 172 11.99 18.09 0.24
N ASN A 173 10.76 18.49 0.55
CA ASN A 173 10.08 18.13 1.80
C ASN A 173 10.92 18.43 3.05
N ASP A 174 11.55 19.62 3.08
CA ASP A 174 12.40 20.10 4.17
C ASP A 174 12.28 21.62 4.33
N MET A 175 12.11 22.14 5.55
CA MET A 175 11.82 23.58 5.74
C MET A 175 12.98 24.51 5.31
N PRO A 176 14.26 24.21 5.61
CA PRO A 176 15.41 24.92 5.05
C PRO A 176 15.44 25.06 3.53
N TYR A 177 14.81 24.15 2.76
CA TYR A 177 14.74 24.28 1.30
C TYR A 177 14.01 25.55 0.86
N GLY A 178 12.88 25.88 1.52
CA GLY A 178 12.17 27.15 1.28
C GLY A 178 13.05 28.36 1.59
N ILE A 179 13.79 28.30 2.70
CA ILE A 179 14.69 29.38 3.13
C ILE A 179 15.82 29.62 2.13
N ASN A 180 16.39 28.53 1.61
CA ASN A 180 17.50 28.63 0.66
C ASN A 180 17.04 29.12 -0.72
N GLN A 181 15.79 28.89 -1.11
CA GLN A 181 15.21 29.53 -2.29
C GLN A 181 15.11 31.05 -2.10
N TRP A 182 14.59 31.51 -0.97
CA TRP A 182 14.56 32.95 -0.65
C TRP A 182 15.97 33.56 -0.58
N TYR A 183 16.96 32.82 -0.08
CA TYR A 183 18.36 33.25 -0.10
C TYR A 183 18.94 33.36 -1.51
N GLY A 184 18.42 32.59 -2.48
CA GLY A 184 18.87 32.62 -3.88
C GLY A 184 18.77 34.00 -4.53
N GLU A 185 17.81 34.81 -4.09
CA GLU A 185 17.60 36.19 -4.54
C GLU A 185 18.70 37.17 -4.09
N LYS A 186 19.61 36.77 -3.18
CA LYS A 186 20.71 37.61 -2.70
C LYS A 186 21.51 38.23 -3.84
N ASN A 187 21.85 37.45 -4.86
CA ASN A 187 22.68 37.92 -5.95
C ASN A 187 21.96 38.98 -6.79
N ASP A 188 20.66 38.79 -7.00
CA ASP A 188 19.83 39.75 -7.73
C ASP A 188 19.67 41.05 -6.95
N TRP A 189 19.49 40.96 -5.64
CA TRP A 189 19.45 42.14 -4.75
C TRP A 189 20.80 42.88 -4.71
N VAL A 190 21.89 42.17 -4.46
CA VAL A 190 23.23 42.79 -4.34
C VAL A 190 23.67 43.44 -5.65
N ASN A 191 23.37 42.82 -6.79
CA ASN A 191 23.74 43.32 -8.10
C ASN A 191 22.68 44.24 -8.74
N GLN A 192 21.53 44.43 -8.08
CA GLN A 192 20.43 45.28 -8.56
C GLN A 192 20.01 44.93 -9.99
N THR A 193 19.79 43.63 -10.24
CA THR A 193 19.51 43.11 -11.60
C THR A 193 18.11 43.45 -12.11
N GLY A 194 17.23 43.97 -11.25
CA GLY A 194 15.83 44.27 -11.53
C GLY A 194 14.90 43.05 -11.47
N ARG A 195 15.41 41.88 -11.06
CA ARG A 195 14.59 40.69 -10.75
C ARG A 195 13.92 40.83 -9.38
N VAL A 196 12.86 40.05 -9.16
CA VAL A 196 12.09 40.06 -7.91
C VAL A 196 12.95 39.53 -6.75
N THR A 197 13.06 40.31 -5.67
CA THR A 197 13.96 40.04 -4.52
C THR A 197 13.29 40.16 -3.15
N GLY A 198 11.95 40.28 -3.15
CA GLY A 198 11.17 40.55 -1.95
C GLY A 198 11.35 39.52 -0.83
N HIS A 199 11.67 38.26 -1.17
CA HIS A 199 11.90 37.25 -0.14
C HIS A 199 13.23 37.48 0.59
N TYR A 200 14.30 37.77 -0.14
CA TYR A 200 15.60 38.10 0.49
C TYR A 200 15.55 39.41 1.27
N GLU A 201 14.86 40.42 0.72
CA GLU A 201 14.64 41.71 1.38
C GLU A 201 13.97 41.54 2.75
N SER A 202 12.92 40.71 2.83
CA SER A 202 12.21 40.42 4.09
C SER A 202 13.12 39.76 5.13
N LEU A 203 14.05 38.89 4.72
CA LEU A 203 14.98 38.21 5.64
C LEU A 203 15.98 39.18 6.29
N ILE A 204 16.41 40.21 5.56
CA ILE A 204 17.46 41.14 6.01
C ILE A 204 16.93 42.47 6.55
N THR A 205 15.65 42.77 6.35
CA THR A 205 15.04 44.05 6.76
C THR A 205 15.15 44.28 8.28
N PRO A 206 15.79 45.37 8.74
CA PRO A 206 16.03 45.64 10.16
C PRO A 206 14.77 45.74 11.03
N ALA A 207 13.68 46.27 10.48
CA ALA A 207 12.44 46.49 11.24
C ALA A 207 11.77 45.19 11.72
N TYR A 208 11.93 44.08 11.00
CA TYR A 208 11.41 42.79 11.44
C TYR A 208 12.29 42.21 12.56
N GLN A 209 11.65 41.85 13.67
CA GLN A 209 12.31 41.33 14.87
C GLN A 209 11.75 39.96 15.29
N TYR A 210 10.61 39.58 14.73
CA TYR A 210 9.97 38.29 14.94
C TYR A 210 9.66 37.61 13.62
N ILE A 211 9.79 36.28 13.63
CA ILE A 211 9.47 35.42 12.50
C ILE A 211 8.85 34.11 12.98
N ALA A 212 8.05 33.46 12.14
CA ALA A 212 7.89 32.02 12.21
C ALA A 212 7.73 31.44 10.81
N VAL A 213 8.06 30.15 10.67
CA VAL A 213 8.03 29.42 9.41
C VAL A 213 7.28 28.11 9.57
N SER A 214 6.49 27.74 8.59
CA SER A 214 5.80 26.44 8.52
C SER A 214 5.84 25.88 7.12
N SER A 215 5.98 24.57 7.00
CA SER A 215 5.82 23.85 5.72
C SER A 215 4.75 22.78 5.84
N PHE A 216 3.85 22.73 4.85
CA PHE A 216 2.69 21.84 4.86
C PHE A 216 2.67 20.99 3.58
N LEU A 217 2.80 19.67 3.74
CA LEU A 217 2.63 18.69 2.68
C LEU A 217 1.17 18.26 2.61
N ASN A 218 0.48 18.65 1.54
CA ASN A 218 -0.93 18.30 1.30
C ASN A 218 -1.04 16.84 0.82
N ASP A 219 -1.82 16.03 1.56
CA ASP A 219 -1.98 14.59 1.30
C ASP A 219 -2.67 14.29 -0.02
N GLU A 220 -3.51 15.21 -0.51
CA GLU A 220 -4.31 15.03 -1.71
C GLU A 220 -3.57 15.51 -2.96
N THR A 221 -3.04 16.74 -2.91
CA THR A 221 -2.39 17.35 -4.07
C THR A 221 -0.93 16.94 -4.20
N GLY A 222 -0.35 16.36 -3.14
CA GLY A 222 1.09 16.05 -3.05
C GLY A 222 1.98 17.30 -2.98
N ARG A 223 1.38 18.50 -2.92
CA ARG A 223 2.11 19.76 -2.89
C ARG A 223 2.63 20.03 -1.50
N ASN A 224 3.86 20.50 -1.44
CA ASN A 224 4.43 21.02 -0.21
C ASN A 224 4.78 22.50 -0.40
N THR A 225 4.32 23.31 0.55
CA THR A 225 4.41 24.77 0.51
C THR A 225 4.94 25.28 1.84
N THR A 226 5.90 26.21 1.78
CA THR A 226 6.52 26.85 2.94
C THR A 226 6.05 28.30 3.02
N SER A 227 5.63 28.73 4.21
CA SER A 227 5.29 30.12 4.54
C SER A 227 6.18 30.62 5.66
N ALA A 228 6.71 31.83 5.53
CA ALA A 228 7.30 32.59 6.63
C ALA A 228 6.55 33.90 6.84
N GLU A 229 6.29 34.21 8.10
CA GLU A 229 5.54 35.40 8.53
C GLU A 229 6.44 36.27 9.39
N PHE A 230 6.44 37.58 9.16
CA PHE A 230 7.32 38.53 9.83
C PHE A 230 6.53 39.60 10.59
N CYS A 231 7.09 40.11 11.68
CA CYS A 231 6.51 41.22 12.42
C CYS A 231 7.57 42.05 13.16
N MET A 232 7.23 43.32 13.41
CA MET A 232 8.02 44.27 14.20
C MET A 232 7.73 44.10 15.69
N ASP A 233 8.72 44.31 16.57
CA ASP A 233 8.56 44.11 18.02
C ASP A 233 7.45 44.95 18.65
N TRP A 234 7.23 46.17 18.16
CA TRP A 234 6.20 47.10 18.67
C TRP A 234 4.79 46.80 18.13
N LYS A 235 4.67 45.93 17.12
CA LYS A 235 3.40 45.45 16.55
C LYS A 235 2.99 44.06 17.05
N MET A 236 3.90 43.34 17.72
CA MET A 236 3.58 42.05 18.32
C MET A 236 2.51 42.19 19.39
N GLY A 237 1.44 41.40 19.29
CA GLY A 237 0.45 41.26 20.36
C GLY A 237 1.01 40.43 21.51
N SER A 238 1.29 39.15 21.23
CA SER A 238 2.00 38.24 22.13
C SER A 238 3.46 38.10 21.70
N LYS A 239 4.39 38.23 22.65
CA LYS A 239 5.83 37.97 22.43
C LYS A 239 6.24 36.58 22.89
N ASP A 240 5.35 35.60 22.77
CA ASP A 240 5.65 34.20 23.12
C ASP A 240 6.53 33.56 22.03
N GLU A 241 7.80 33.35 22.39
CA GLU A 241 8.85 32.82 21.52
C GLU A 241 8.90 31.28 21.52
N SER A 242 7.90 30.60 22.10
CA SER A 242 7.84 29.15 22.08
C SER A 242 7.66 28.59 20.67
N MET A 243 8.43 27.54 20.37
CA MET A 243 8.31 26.77 19.14
C MET A 243 7.44 25.54 19.39
N SER A 244 6.44 25.31 18.56
CA SER A 244 5.58 24.15 18.71
C SER A 244 6.27 22.86 18.24
N SER A 245 6.10 21.77 18.98
CA SER A 245 6.60 20.43 18.61
C SER A 245 5.68 19.69 17.62
N VAL A 246 4.68 20.37 17.06
CA VAL A 246 3.67 19.73 16.20
C VAL A 246 4.32 19.33 14.89
N SER A 247 4.28 18.03 14.61
CA SER A 247 4.74 17.40 13.39
C SER A 247 3.80 16.25 13.01
N GLY A 248 3.80 15.91 11.73
CA GLY A 248 3.03 14.79 11.21
C GLY A 248 1.62 15.17 10.77
N THR A 249 0.81 14.13 10.49
CA THR A 249 -0.47 14.27 9.79
C THR A 249 -1.52 15.00 10.63
N THR A 250 -2.18 15.96 10.01
CA THR A 250 -3.23 16.80 10.58
C THR A 250 -4.30 17.14 9.54
N VAL A 251 -5.40 17.74 10.00
CA VAL A 251 -6.36 18.44 9.15
C VAL A 251 -6.31 19.91 9.58
N GLN A 252 -5.67 20.74 8.76
CA GLN A 252 -5.54 22.17 9.02
C GLN A 252 -6.82 22.89 8.59
N THR A 253 -7.44 23.62 9.52
CA THR A 253 -8.60 24.47 9.21
C THR A 253 -8.17 25.74 8.50
N ILE A 254 -8.87 26.09 7.41
CA ILE A 254 -8.67 27.31 6.62
C ILE A 254 -10.01 28.02 6.39
N ASP A 255 -9.96 29.32 6.05
CA ASP A 255 -11.14 30.07 5.59
C ASP A 255 -11.19 30.06 4.07
N VAL A 256 -12.39 29.82 3.52
CA VAL A 256 -12.63 29.77 2.08
C VAL A 256 -13.84 30.64 1.76
N ASP A 257 -13.80 31.32 0.61
CA ASP A 257 -14.96 32.01 0.06
C ASP A 257 -16.06 30.97 -0.19
N LYS A 258 -17.24 31.17 0.41
CA LYS A 258 -18.37 30.24 0.30
C LYS A 258 -18.77 29.96 -1.14
N THR A 259 -18.59 30.92 -2.05
CA THR A 259 -18.86 30.72 -3.49
C THR A 259 -17.88 29.74 -4.13
N GLN A 260 -16.69 29.57 -3.56
CA GLN A 260 -15.62 28.71 -4.04
C GLN A 260 -15.64 27.31 -3.42
N ILE A 261 -16.56 27.01 -2.50
CA ILE A 261 -16.79 25.65 -2.03
C ILE A 261 -18.00 25.04 -2.73
N SER A 262 -17.90 23.77 -3.11
CA SER A 262 -19.06 22.94 -3.46
C SER A 262 -19.13 21.74 -2.55
N ALA A 263 -20.35 21.31 -2.26
CA ALA A 263 -20.64 20.05 -1.60
C ALA A 263 -21.44 19.17 -2.55
N GLU A 264 -21.03 17.91 -2.69
CA GLU A 264 -21.72 16.93 -3.52
C GLU A 264 -22.10 15.72 -2.68
N ILE A 265 -23.35 15.29 -2.74
CA ILE A 265 -23.82 14.02 -2.15
C ILE A 265 -23.66 12.90 -3.18
N VAL A 266 -22.94 11.85 -2.79
CA VAL A 266 -22.69 10.65 -3.60
C VAL A 266 -23.43 9.46 -2.99
N LEU A 267 -24.32 8.85 -3.76
CA LEU A 267 -25.10 7.67 -3.34
C LEU A 267 -24.40 6.38 -3.75
N SER A 268 -24.37 5.38 -2.85
CA SER A 268 -23.82 4.05 -3.14
C SER A 268 -24.62 3.29 -4.20
N ASP A 269 -25.92 3.53 -4.28
CA ASP A 269 -26.86 2.87 -5.18
C ASP A 269 -27.77 3.93 -5.82
N THR A 270 -27.85 3.93 -7.15
CA THR A 270 -28.65 4.91 -7.92
C THR A 270 -30.14 4.54 -8.03
N SER A 271 -30.54 3.35 -7.57
CA SER A 271 -31.94 2.95 -7.49
C SER A 271 -32.24 2.21 -6.19
N LEU A 272 -33.08 2.80 -5.33
CA LEU A 272 -33.54 2.19 -4.09
C LEU A 272 -34.84 1.41 -4.34
N GLU A 273 -34.95 0.22 -3.76
CA GLU A 273 -36.24 -0.49 -3.65
C GLU A 273 -36.78 -0.35 -2.23
N GLU A 274 -38.11 -0.39 -2.10
CA GLU A 274 -38.76 -0.36 -0.78
C GLU A 274 -38.23 -1.46 0.15
N GLY A 275 -37.89 -1.08 1.39
CA GLY A 275 -37.30 -1.96 2.39
C GLY A 275 -35.79 -2.17 2.27
N LYS A 276 -35.12 -1.55 1.29
CA LYS A 276 -33.64 -1.59 1.17
C LYS A 276 -32.97 -0.43 1.89
N THR A 277 -31.65 -0.56 2.06
CA THR A 277 -30.78 0.48 2.60
C THR A 277 -29.66 0.79 1.62
N ALA A 278 -29.28 2.07 1.50
CA ALA A 278 -28.08 2.52 0.80
C ALA A 278 -27.27 3.44 1.70
N ASN A 279 -26.10 3.88 1.25
CA ASN A 279 -25.31 4.89 1.94
C ASN A 279 -25.18 6.13 1.05
N ALA A 280 -25.41 7.29 1.65
CA ALA A 280 -25.02 8.58 1.12
C ALA A 280 -23.68 8.98 1.75
N THR A 281 -22.73 9.36 0.90
CA THR A 281 -21.46 9.99 1.29
C THR A 281 -21.43 11.37 0.68
N PHE A 282 -20.40 12.16 0.97
CA PHE A 282 -20.26 13.48 0.37
C PHE A 282 -18.80 13.84 0.10
N LYS A 283 -18.61 14.80 -0.79
CA LYS A 283 -17.33 15.46 -1.07
C LYS A 283 -17.49 16.96 -0.86
N LEU A 284 -16.52 17.59 -0.21
CA LEU A 284 -16.35 19.04 -0.24
C LEU A 284 -15.21 19.34 -1.21
N ILE A 285 -15.40 20.29 -2.12
CA ILE A 285 -14.42 20.61 -3.16
C ILE A 285 -14.20 22.12 -3.19
N TYR A 286 -12.94 22.54 -3.07
CA TYR A 286 -12.51 23.88 -3.38
C TYR A 286 -12.39 24.04 -4.90
N LYS A 287 -13.28 24.83 -5.48
CA LYS A 287 -13.51 24.91 -6.93
C LYS A 287 -12.29 25.36 -7.73
N LYS A 288 -11.54 26.37 -7.26
CA LYS A 288 -10.43 26.96 -8.04
C LYS A 288 -9.35 25.94 -8.39
N SER A 289 -9.01 25.04 -7.46
CA SER A 289 -7.97 24.03 -7.68
C SER A 289 -8.50 22.61 -7.76
N ASN A 290 -9.83 22.42 -7.68
CA ASN A 290 -10.48 21.12 -7.61
C ASN A 290 -9.94 20.23 -6.48
N SER A 291 -9.57 20.85 -5.34
CA SER A 291 -9.03 20.14 -4.18
C SER A 291 -10.15 19.69 -3.24
N THR A 292 -10.06 18.48 -2.72
CA THR A 292 -10.92 17.90 -1.69
C THR A 292 -10.67 18.56 -0.34
N CYS A 293 -11.74 19.06 0.23
CA CYS A 293 -11.77 19.61 1.57
C CYS A 293 -12.44 18.64 2.55
N TYR A 294 -12.13 18.81 3.83
CA TYR A 294 -12.65 18.01 4.93
C TYR A 294 -13.61 18.86 5.79
N PRO A 295 -14.69 18.27 6.31
CA PRO A 295 -15.59 18.99 7.21
C PRO A 295 -14.88 19.30 8.53
N VAL A 296 -14.99 20.54 8.99
CA VAL A 296 -14.53 20.97 10.33
C VAL A 296 -15.67 21.10 11.33
N ASP A 297 -16.87 21.39 10.82
CA ASP A 297 -18.12 21.41 11.59
C ASP A 297 -18.80 20.03 11.61
N SER A 298 -19.77 19.89 12.50
CA SER A 298 -20.60 18.69 12.57
C SER A 298 -21.37 18.48 11.26
N VAL A 299 -21.26 17.28 10.71
CA VAL A 299 -22.03 16.86 9.54
C VAL A 299 -23.44 16.46 9.96
N GLN A 300 -24.45 17.05 9.32
CA GLN A 300 -25.86 16.72 9.52
C GLN A 300 -26.49 16.20 8.24
N TRP A 301 -27.29 15.15 8.38
CA TRP A 301 -28.09 14.58 7.30
C TRP A 301 -29.57 14.73 7.63
N LEU A 302 -30.35 15.17 6.65
CA LEU A 302 -31.79 15.40 6.78
C LEU A 302 -32.50 14.78 5.59
N SER A 303 -33.70 14.23 5.81
CA SER A 303 -34.61 13.87 4.73
C SER A 303 -35.78 14.86 4.69
N ALA A 304 -36.17 15.29 3.49
CA ALA A 304 -37.37 16.11 3.31
C ALA A 304 -38.66 15.32 3.61
N ASP A 305 -38.64 14.00 3.40
CA ASP A 305 -39.74 13.10 3.73
C ASP A 305 -39.21 11.78 4.28
N ASP A 306 -39.15 11.73 5.61
CA ASP A 306 -38.72 10.58 6.40
C ASP A 306 -39.65 9.35 6.25
N SER A 307 -40.85 9.52 5.67
CA SER A 307 -41.77 8.43 5.35
C SER A 307 -41.41 7.70 4.06
N ILE A 308 -40.65 8.34 3.15
CA ILE A 308 -40.16 7.76 1.88
C ILE A 308 -38.75 7.21 2.07
N VAL A 309 -37.81 8.04 2.54
CA VAL A 309 -36.44 7.64 2.91
C VAL A 309 -36.07 8.34 4.21
N SER A 310 -35.60 7.61 5.21
CA SER A 310 -34.94 8.23 6.37
C SER A 310 -33.43 8.11 6.25
N VAL A 311 -32.70 9.10 6.75
CA VAL A 311 -31.24 9.12 6.79
C VAL A 311 -30.75 9.20 8.24
N ASP A 312 -29.74 8.41 8.60
CA ASP A 312 -29.09 8.50 9.92
C ASP A 312 -27.88 9.46 9.91
N GLN A 313 -27.32 9.73 11.09
CA GLN A 313 -26.17 10.64 11.26
C GLN A 313 -24.91 10.22 10.47
N ASN A 314 -24.81 8.97 10.00
CA ASN A 314 -23.68 8.47 9.23
C ASN A 314 -23.98 8.46 7.72
N GLY A 315 -25.10 9.03 7.28
CA GLY A 315 -25.52 9.02 5.88
C GLY A 315 -26.17 7.71 5.43
N LYS A 316 -26.54 6.80 6.34
CA LYS A 316 -27.23 5.57 5.94
C LYS A 316 -28.70 5.86 5.63
N LEU A 317 -29.10 5.58 4.40
CA LEU A 317 -30.46 5.70 3.89
C LEU A 317 -31.25 4.42 4.14
N THR A 318 -32.51 4.57 4.57
CA THR A 318 -33.48 3.48 4.67
C THR A 318 -34.71 3.82 3.84
N ALA A 319 -34.92 3.09 2.75
CA ALA A 319 -36.08 3.25 1.87
C ALA A 319 -37.30 2.60 2.52
N LYS A 320 -38.29 3.43 2.88
CA LYS A 320 -39.49 3.00 3.62
C LYS A 320 -40.70 2.83 2.72
N LYS A 321 -40.83 3.66 1.69
CA LYS A 321 -41.98 3.67 0.78
C LYS A 321 -41.56 4.11 -0.62
N ALA A 322 -42.17 3.54 -1.64
CA ALA A 322 -42.02 4.03 -3.01
C ALA A 322 -42.42 5.51 -3.14
N GLY A 323 -41.60 6.28 -3.86
CA GLY A 323 -41.77 7.73 -4.01
C GLY A 323 -40.44 8.45 -4.20
N ASN A 324 -40.51 9.77 -4.33
CA ASN A 324 -39.34 10.64 -4.47
C ASN A 324 -39.21 11.50 -3.22
N THR A 325 -38.00 11.65 -2.70
CA THR A 325 -37.68 12.58 -1.61
C THR A 325 -36.28 13.13 -1.80
N THR A 326 -35.97 14.23 -1.12
CA THR A 326 -34.67 14.89 -1.20
C THR A 326 -33.92 14.69 0.11
N ILE A 327 -32.68 14.24 0.02
CA ILE A 327 -31.77 14.17 1.17
C ILE A 327 -30.91 15.43 1.15
N THR A 328 -30.77 16.07 2.31
CA THR A 328 -29.95 17.27 2.49
C THR A 328 -28.76 16.95 3.41
N LEU A 329 -27.57 17.34 2.98
CA LEU A 329 -26.35 17.42 3.77
C LEU A 329 -26.20 18.86 4.26
N LYS A 330 -25.84 19.05 5.54
CA LYS A 330 -25.39 20.33 6.09
C LYS A 330 -24.08 20.17 6.84
N VAL A 331 -23.13 21.08 6.62
CA VAL A 331 -21.85 21.19 7.32
C VAL A 331 -21.62 22.66 7.60
N GLY A 332 -21.95 23.12 8.82
CA GLY A 332 -22.02 24.55 9.11
C GLY A 332 -22.98 25.25 8.12
N ASP A 333 -22.47 26.28 7.44
CA ASP A 333 -23.21 27.04 6.41
C ASP A 333 -23.16 26.43 5.00
N ILE A 334 -22.47 25.30 4.84
CA ILE A 334 -22.41 24.55 3.57
C ILE A 334 -23.58 23.58 3.54
N SER A 335 -24.32 23.54 2.42
CA SER A 335 -25.36 22.54 2.22
C SER A 335 -25.36 21.97 0.81
N ALA A 336 -25.80 20.72 0.69
CA ALA A 336 -26.02 20.05 -0.58
C ALA A 336 -27.31 19.25 -0.52
N GLN A 337 -27.96 19.09 -1.67
CA GLN A 337 -29.21 18.34 -1.79
C GLN A 337 -29.09 17.30 -2.89
N LYS A 338 -29.76 16.16 -2.69
CA LYS A 338 -29.83 15.09 -3.68
C LYS A 338 -31.18 14.42 -3.65
N ASP A 339 -31.82 14.36 -4.80
CA ASP A 339 -33.06 13.64 -4.96
C ASP A 339 -32.82 12.13 -4.98
N VAL A 340 -33.73 11.41 -4.33
CA VAL A 340 -33.70 9.97 -4.18
C VAL A 340 -35.07 9.41 -4.54
N THR A 341 -35.07 8.48 -5.49
CA THR A 341 -36.27 7.75 -5.91
C THR A 341 -36.24 6.32 -5.36
N VAL A 342 -37.31 5.96 -4.67
CA VAL A 342 -37.59 4.59 -4.21
C VAL A 342 -38.62 3.96 -5.14
N LYS A 343 -38.26 2.81 -5.72
CA LYS A 343 -39.15 2.00 -6.55
C LYS A 343 -39.98 1.05 -5.68
N ALA A 344 -41.24 0.85 -6.05
CA ALA A 344 -42.09 -0.15 -5.44
C ALA A 344 -41.56 -1.56 -5.74
N VAL A 345 -41.56 -2.43 -4.74
CA VAL A 345 -41.23 -3.84 -4.93
C VAL A 345 -42.37 -4.47 -5.73
N GLN A 346 -42.08 -4.96 -6.95
CA GLN A 346 -43.10 -5.70 -7.69
C GLN A 346 -43.45 -6.99 -6.93
N PRO A 347 -44.75 -7.30 -6.77
CA PRO A 347 -45.16 -8.50 -6.05
C PRO A 347 -44.71 -9.74 -6.82
N THR A 348 -43.75 -10.47 -6.24
CA THR A 348 -43.49 -11.86 -6.61
C THR A 348 -44.66 -12.71 -6.11
N ALA A 349 -45.25 -13.48 -7.02
CA ALA A 349 -46.42 -14.32 -6.73
C ALA A 349 -46.20 -15.21 -5.49
N ALA A 350 -47.11 -15.11 -4.52
CA ALA A 350 -47.02 -15.78 -3.23
C ALA A 350 -47.30 -17.30 -3.32
N PRO A 351 -46.52 -18.16 -2.64
CA PRO A 351 -46.94 -19.52 -2.30
C PRO A 351 -48.02 -19.52 -1.20
N LYS A 352 -48.97 -20.45 -1.33
CA LYS A 352 -50.18 -20.68 -0.52
C LYS A 352 -49.88 -20.93 0.99
N PRO A 353 -50.75 -20.49 1.93
CA PRO A 353 -50.48 -20.54 3.38
C PRO A 353 -50.90 -21.85 4.05
N THR A 354 -50.19 -22.22 5.13
CA THR A 354 -50.67 -23.18 6.15
C THR A 354 -50.40 -22.66 7.58
N SER A 355 -51.52 -22.44 8.28
CA SER A 355 -51.87 -22.50 9.71
C SER A 355 -50.88 -22.14 10.83
N THR A 356 -51.35 -21.19 11.64
CA THR A 356 -50.98 -20.76 13.01
C THR A 356 -51.14 -21.86 14.09
N PRO A 357 -50.50 -21.69 15.26
CA PRO A 357 -51.26 -21.32 16.47
C PRO A 357 -50.64 -20.17 17.31
N LYS A 358 -51.51 -19.62 18.17
CA LYS A 358 -51.46 -18.38 18.99
C LYS A 358 -50.91 -18.67 20.45
N PRO A 359 -50.99 -17.76 21.45
CA PRO A 359 -49.88 -17.06 22.12
C PRO A 359 -49.74 -17.39 23.63
N THR A 360 -48.69 -16.90 24.33
CA THR A 360 -48.81 -16.69 25.80
C THR A 360 -47.89 -15.60 26.37
N ALA A 361 -48.57 -14.63 27.00
CA ALA A 361 -48.30 -13.71 28.11
C ALA A 361 -46.88 -13.37 28.65
N THR A 362 -46.72 -12.07 28.92
CA THR A 362 -45.83 -11.43 29.90
C THR A 362 -46.61 -11.12 31.18
N PRO A 363 -45.97 -11.10 32.38
CA PRO A 363 -46.01 -9.87 33.19
C PRO A 363 -44.66 -9.52 33.88
N LYS A 364 -44.64 -8.28 34.41
CA LYS A 364 -43.56 -7.37 34.86
C LYS A 364 -43.27 -7.52 36.41
N PRO A 365 -42.66 -6.53 37.10
CA PRO A 365 -41.26 -6.36 37.58
C PRO A 365 -41.04 -6.59 39.11
N THR A 366 -39.79 -6.57 39.61
CA THR A 366 -39.51 -6.04 40.98
C THR A 366 -38.04 -5.68 41.27
N ALA A 367 -37.88 -4.48 41.85
CA ALA A 367 -37.00 -3.99 42.92
C ALA A 367 -35.44 -4.03 42.85
N THR A 368 -34.89 -2.81 42.90
CA THR A 368 -33.59 -2.38 43.45
C THR A 368 -33.56 -2.52 44.99
N PRO A 369 -32.37 -2.66 45.62
CA PRO A 369 -31.88 -1.55 46.46
C PRO A 369 -30.35 -1.28 46.38
N LYS A 370 -30.01 -0.05 46.74
CA LYS A 370 -28.70 0.65 46.88
C LYS A 370 -28.24 0.60 48.37
N PRO A 371 -27.20 1.33 48.83
CA PRO A 371 -25.72 1.30 48.66
C PRO A 371 -24.97 0.74 49.92
N THR A 372 -23.62 0.74 49.96
CA THR A 372 -22.77 1.59 50.88
C THR A 372 -21.30 1.12 50.94
N ALA A 373 -20.41 2.10 51.13
CA ALA A 373 -19.06 2.09 51.75
C ALA A 373 -17.78 1.88 50.89
N THR A 374 -17.08 3.01 50.70
CA THR A 374 -15.64 3.18 50.45
C THR A 374 -14.83 2.93 51.73
N PRO A 375 -13.52 2.59 51.67
CA PRO A 375 -12.50 3.64 51.94
C PRO A 375 -11.16 3.56 51.17
N LYS A 376 -10.68 4.78 50.86
CA LYS A 376 -9.33 5.38 50.94
C LYS A 376 -8.10 4.90 50.13
N LEU A 377 -7.40 5.93 49.64
CA LEU A 377 -6.16 6.01 48.86
C LEU A 377 -4.90 5.82 49.72
N THR A 378 -3.80 5.36 49.11
CA THR A 378 -2.42 5.58 49.56
C THR A 378 -1.44 5.71 48.39
N ALA A 379 -0.34 6.40 48.69
CA ALA A 379 0.58 7.17 47.86
C ALA A 379 1.41 6.46 46.77
N THR A 380 1.80 7.28 45.80
CA THR A 380 2.84 7.13 44.78
C THR A 380 4.26 7.07 45.38
N PRO A 381 5.21 6.37 44.76
CA PRO A 381 6.63 6.75 44.82
C PRO A 381 7.15 7.32 43.49
N LYS A 382 7.88 8.41 43.67
CA LYS A 382 8.76 9.21 42.81
C LYS A 382 9.72 8.41 41.90
N PRO A 383 9.95 8.80 40.63
CA PRO A 383 11.10 8.34 39.85
C PRO A 383 12.38 9.09 40.25
N THR A 384 13.44 8.31 40.45
CA THR A 384 14.80 8.72 40.79
C THR A 384 15.55 9.30 39.59
N ALA A 385 16.48 10.21 39.88
CA ALA A 385 17.21 11.02 38.91
C ALA A 385 18.45 10.30 38.29
N THR A 386 18.64 10.57 36.98
CA THR A 386 19.88 10.73 36.18
C THR A 386 20.93 9.60 36.06
N PRO A 387 21.63 9.49 34.91
CA PRO A 387 22.79 10.36 34.69
C PRO A 387 22.90 11.05 33.32
N LYS A 388 23.63 12.16 33.40
CA LYS A 388 24.04 13.20 32.45
C LYS A 388 24.81 12.65 31.23
N PRO A 389 24.66 13.20 30.01
CA PRO A 389 25.54 12.89 28.88
C PRO A 389 26.96 13.39 29.18
N THR A 390 27.94 12.51 29.02
CA THR A 390 29.35 12.83 29.22
C THR A 390 29.98 13.15 27.87
N ALA A 391 30.67 14.30 27.83
CA ALA A 391 31.66 14.80 26.88
C ALA A 391 31.79 14.17 25.48
N THR A 392 31.60 15.01 24.47
CA THR A 392 32.13 14.94 23.11
C THR A 392 33.63 14.58 23.11
N PRO A 393 34.09 13.54 22.40
CA PRO A 393 35.50 13.37 22.12
C PRO A 393 35.92 14.34 21.01
N THR A 394 37.00 15.07 21.28
CA THR A 394 37.76 15.90 20.34
C THR A 394 38.26 15.06 19.15
N PRO A 395 38.29 15.59 17.91
CA PRO A 395 38.72 14.83 16.73
C PRO A 395 40.20 14.43 16.85
N THR A 396 40.44 13.12 16.91
CA THR A 396 41.75 12.50 16.78
C THR A 396 42.16 12.54 15.30
N GLN A 397 43.45 12.75 15.04
CA GLN A 397 44.03 12.87 13.70
C GLN A 397 43.50 11.83 12.69
N LYS A 398 43.22 12.30 11.47
CA LYS A 398 42.82 11.51 10.30
C LYS A 398 43.84 10.39 10.04
N PRO A 399 43.46 9.10 10.13
CA PRO A 399 44.32 8.00 9.70
C PRO A 399 44.59 8.13 8.20
N THR A 400 45.86 8.07 7.81
CA THR A 400 46.29 8.02 6.41
C THR A 400 45.70 6.79 5.72
N GLY A 401 44.80 6.99 4.75
CA GLY A 401 44.17 5.95 3.93
C GLY A 401 42.63 5.94 3.93
N GLU A 402 41.99 6.65 4.84
CA GLU A 402 40.53 6.69 4.97
C GLU A 402 39.91 7.81 4.11
N LYS A 403 39.04 7.43 3.17
CA LYS A 403 38.26 8.36 2.34
C LYS A 403 36.99 8.74 3.07
N SER A 404 36.52 9.97 2.90
CA SER A 404 35.31 10.43 3.57
C SER A 404 34.62 11.55 2.77
N GLY A 405 33.34 11.73 2.99
CA GLY A 405 32.56 12.81 2.38
C GLY A 405 31.16 12.93 2.97
N LYS A 406 30.32 13.72 2.29
CA LYS A 406 28.89 13.82 2.59
C LYS A 406 28.07 12.99 1.60
N CYS A 407 26.93 12.48 2.07
CA CYS A 407 25.92 11.80 1.26
C CYS A 407 24.50 12.18 1.71
N GLY A 408 24.37 13.31 2.40
CA GLY A 408 23.17 13.91 2.94
C GLY A 408 23.55 15.22 3.61
N ASP A 409 22.56 16.03 4.00
CA ASP A 409 22.83 17.34 4.63
C ASP A 409 23.65 17.16 5.92
N ASP A 410 23.21 16.20 6.73
CA ASP A 410 23.82 15.76 7.99
C ASP A 410 24.33 14.31 7.94
N ALA A 411 24.21 13.64 6.79
CA ALA A 411 24.74 12.29 6.58
C ALA A 411 26.14 12.35 5.97
N THR A 412 27.06 11.67 6.61
CA THR A 412 28.47 11.56 6.19
C THR A 412 28.82 10.12 5.90
N TRP A 413 29.84 9.91 5.09
CA TRP A 413 30.36 8.58 4.81
C TRP A 413 31.87 8.52 5.02
N THR A 414 32.32 7.33 5.40
CA THR A 414 33.72 6.92 5.40
C THR A 414 33.86 5.66 4.58
N LEU A 415 34.92 5.57 3.78
CA LEU A 415 35.24 4.39 2.97
C LEU A 415 36.65 3.92 3.36
N LYS A 416 36.71 2.69 3.85
CA LYS A 416 37.95 2.04 4.28
C LYS A 416 37.90 0.56 3.92
N ASP A 417 38.91 0.08 3.20
CA ASP A 417 39.06 -1.33 2.81
C ASP A 417 37.81 -1.91 2.08
N GLY A 418 37.13 -1.06 1.30
CA GLY A 418 35.89 -1.40 0.58
C GLY A 418 34.62 -1.40 1.43
N VAL A 419 34.69 -1.01 2.70
CA VAL A 419 33.51 -0.83 3.58
C VAL A 419 33.12 0.64 3.61
N LEU A 420 31.96 0.95 3.04
CA LEU A 420 31.34 2.26 3.11
C LEU A 420 30.44 2.33 4.35
N THR A 421 30.82 3.15 5.33
CA THR A 421 30.02 3.39 6.53
C THR A 421 29.36 4.75 6.46
N ILE A 422 28.03 4.76 6.43
CA ILE A 422 27.19 5.96 6.48
C ILE A 422 26.83 6.27 7.94
N SER A 423 27.14 7.48 8.38
CA SER A 423 26.92 7.99 9.73
C SER A 423 26.22 9.35 9.69
N GLY A 424 25.82 9.87 10.85
CA GLY A 424 25.06 11.10 10.96
C GLY A 424 23.55 10.87 10.96
N TYR A 425 22.79 11.92 10.67
CA TYR A 425 21.32 11.93 10.68
C TYR A 425 20.79 12.36 9.30
N GLY A 426 19.53 12.08 9.02
CA GLY A 426 18.89 12.59 7.80
C GLY A 426 18.62 11.55 6.72
N ARG A 427 18.50 12.04 5.49
CA ARG A 427 18.31 11.26 4.27
C ARG A 427 19.65 11.03 3.57
N ILE A 428 19.82 9.86 2.96
CA ILE A 428 20.90 9.64 1.99
C ILE A 428 20.43 10.16 0.64
N TYR A 429 21.21 11.03 -0.01
CA TYR A 429 20.87 11.67 -1.29
C TYR A 429 20.59 10.67 -2.42
N GLU A 430 19.86 11.17 -3.43
CA GLU A 430 19.75 10.52 -4.73
C GLU A 430 21.08 10.63 -5.49
N TYR A 431 21.41 9.57 -6.22
CA TYR A 431 22.54 9.54 -7.15
C TYR A 431 22.04 9.14 -8.55
N TYR A 432 21.97 10.08 -9.50
CA TYR A 432 21.34 9.88 -10.81
C TYR A 432 22.04 8.81 -11.66
N PHE A 433 21.23 7.97 -12.32
CA PHE A 433 21.64 7.12 -13.43
C PHE A 433 20.90 7.54 -14.69
N SER A 434 21.52 8.32 -15.56
CA SER A 434 21.07 8.49 -16.94
C SER A 434 22.17 8.02 -17.88
N GLY A 435 21.81 7.07 -18.75
CA GLY A 435 22.66 6.61 -19.83
C GLY A 435 23.21 7.80 -20.62
N ASP A 436 24.52 7.78 -20.78
CA ASP A 436 25.32 8.55 -21.74
C ASP A 436 25.60 10.04 -21.49
N ARG A 437 25.16 10.71 -20.40
CA ARG A 437 25.58 12.12 -20.19
C ARG A 437 25.97 12.64 -18.80
N TYR A 438 25.91 11.88 -17.70
CA TYR A 438 26.37 12.41 -16.40
C TYR A 438 26.96 11.37 -15.43
N GLU A 439 28.24 11.00 -15.61
CA GLU A 439 29.03 10.28 -14.58
C GLU A 439 29.18 11.08 -13.27
N LYS A 440 28.87 12.39 -13.29
CA LYS A 440 29.06 13.35 -12.18
C LYS A 440 28.18 13.07 -10.95
N TYR A 441 27.11 12.26 -11.07
CA TYR A 441 26.13 12.04 -9.99
C TYR A 441 26.12 10.62 -9.43
N ARG A 442 27.16 9.80 -9.66
CA ARG A 442 27.29 8.49 -9.00
C ARG A 442 27.91 8.65 -7.61
N PHE A 443 27.62 7.70 -6.72
CA PHE A 443 28.30 7.66 -5.42
C PHE A 443 29.83 7.63 -5.63
N PRO A 444 30.61 8.49 -4.98
CA PRO A 444 32.06 8.51 -5.18
C PRO A 444 32.71 7.16 -4.82
N TYR A 445 33.68 6.72 -5.62
CA TYR A 445 34.40 5.45 -5.40
C TYR A 445 33.51 4.20 -5.48
N ILE A 446 32.42 4.25 -6.26
CA ILE A 446 31.46 3.16 -6.43
C ILE A 446 32.11 1.81 -6.78
N ASP A 447 33.20 1.83 -7.54
CA ASP A 447 33.96 0.64 -7.93
C ASP A 447 34.76 0.02 -6.78
N GLU A 448 34.97 0.73 -5.67
CA GLU A 448 35.72 0.24 -4.51
C GLU A 448 34.80 -0.33 -3.42
N ILE A 449 33.50 -0.02 -3.47
CA ILE A 449 32.54 -0.41 -2.43
C ILE A 449 32.22 -1.91 -2.56
N LYS A 450 32.43 -2.63 -1.46
CA LYS A 450 32.08 -4.05 -1.26
C LYS A 450 31.02 -4.25 -0.20
N GLU A 451 30.99 -3.38 0.81
CA GLU A 451 29.99 -3.42 1.87
C GLU A 451 29.46 -2.01 2.14
N VAL A 452 28.15 -1.85 2.28
CA VAL A 452 27.51 -0.63 2.78
C VAL A 452 26.93 -0.88 4.17
N VAL A 453 27.31 -0.05 5.14
CA VAL A 453 26.80 -0.07 6.51
C VAL A 453 26.13 1.26 6.81
N ILE A 454 24.81 1.26 6.99
CA ILE A 454 24.02 2.46 7.25
C ILE A 454 23.75 2.58 8.75
N GLY A 455 24.14 3.71 9.34
CA GLY A 455 24.01 4.00 10.75
C GLY A 455 22.56 4.05 11.26
N ASN A 456 22.39 3.89 12.56
CA ASN A 456 21.09 3.88 13.26
C ASN A 456 20.47 5.28 13.44
N SER A 457 20.87 6.29 12.67
CA SER A 457 20.30 7.63 12.75
C SER A 457 19.88 8.18 11.39
N ILE A 458 20.09 7.40 10.33
CA ILE A 458 19.53 7.66 9.00
C ILE A 458 18.07 7.19 8.99
N TYR A 459 17.15 8.01 8.47
CA TYR A 459 15.72 7.67 8.41
C TYR A 459 15.19 7.42 7.00
N TYR A 460 15.94 7.80 5.96
CA TYR A 460 15.52 7.64 4.56
C TYR A 460 16.72 7.36 3.66
N ILE A 461 16.54 6.48 2.68
CA ILE A 461 17.50 6.24 1.59
C ILE A 461 16.80 6.65 0.29
N GLU A 462 17.27 7.69 -0.38
CA GLU A 462 16.66 8.19 -1.62
C GLU A 462 16.82 7.22 -2.78
N LYS A 463 16.14 7.53 -3.89
CA LYS A 463 16.19 6.72 -5.11
C LYS A 463 17.61 6.64 -5.68
N TYR A 464 17.95 5.48 -6.23
CA TYR A 464 19.25 5.16 -6.85
C TYR A 464 20.48 5.29 -5.93
N ALA A 465 20.32 5.47 -4.62
CA ALA A 465 21.41 5.88 -3.73
C ALA A 465 22.70 5.05 -3.83
N PHE A 466 22.56 3.73 -4.00
CA PHE A 466 23.64 2.77 -4.16
C PHE A 466 23.40 1.86 -5.37
N SER A 467 22.71 2.36 -6.40
CA SER A 467 22.48 1.60 -7.63
C SER A 467 23.77 1.41 -8.44
N ASN A 468 23.92 0.26 -9.08
CA ASN A 468 25.04 -0.05 -9.98
C ASN A 468 26.42 0.09 -9.28
N CYS A 469 26.54 -0.46 -8.08
CA CYS A 469 27.79 -0.71 -7.36
C CYS A 469 28.37 -2.08 -7.78
N PRO A 470 29.29 -2.14 -8.76
CA PRO A 470 29.66 -3.39 -9.42
C PRO A 470 30.37 -4.41 -8.50
N ASN A 471 30.88 -3.95 -7.36
CA ASN A 471 31.58 -4.76 -6.38
C ASN A 471 30.83 -4.91 -5.05
N LEU A 472 29.63 -4.34 -4.91
CA LEU A 472 28.84 -4.41 -3.68
C LEU A 472 28.35 -5.83 -3.43
N GLU A 473 28.76 -6.41 -2.31
CA GLU A 473 28.42 -7.78 -1.90
C GLU A 473 27.42 -7.80 -0.73
N LYS A 474 27.45 -6.76 0.11
CA LYS A 474 26.72 -6.73 1.38
C LYS A 474 26.17 -5.35 1.74
N VAL A 475 24.94 -5.32 2.25
CA VAL A 475 24.29 -4.11 2.79
C VAL A 475 23.73 -4.40 4.18
N THR A 476 24.04 -3.54 5.15
CA THR A 476 23.42 -3.53 6.47
C THR A 476 22.72 -2.19 6.70
N VAL A 477 21.40 -2.22 6.84
CA VAL A 477 20.56 -1.03 7.06
C VAL A 477 20.31 -0.82 8.55
N GLY A 478 20.54 0.40 9.02
CA GLY A 478 20.32 0.80 10.41
C GLY A 478 18.85 0.71 10.84
N ASN A 479 18.63 0.57 12.15
CA ASN A 479 17.32 0.33 12.74
C ASN A 479 16.35 1.51 12.67
N TYR A 480 16.74 2.69 12.19
CA TYR A 480 15.88 3.89 12.12
C TYR A 480 15.47 4.26 10.69
N VAL A 481 16.02 3.58 9.67
CA VAL A 481 15.62 3.80 8.29
C VAL A 481 14.17 3.37 8.14
N ALA A 482 13.29 4.33 7.85
CA ALA A 482 11.86 4.10 7.67
C ALA A 482 11.54 3.71 6.22
N CYS A 483 12.25 4.28 5.25
CA CYS A 483 11.96 4.11 3.84
C CYS A 483 13.25 3.94 3.00
N ILE A 484 13.16 3.05 2.01
CA ILE A 484 14.19 2.82 1.00
C ILE A 484 13.56 3.06 -0.37
N GLY A 485 14.06 4.09 -1.06
CA GLY A 485 13.53 4.63 -2.31
C GLY A 485 13.74 3.75 -3.54
N TYR A 486 13.20 4.20 -4.67
CA TYR A 486 13.23 3.49 -5.95
C TYR A 486 14.64 3.08 -6.34
N ASN A 487 14.84 1.84 -6.75
CA ASN A 487 16.12 1.35 -7.28
C ASN A 487 17.35 1.61 -6.37
N ALA A 488 17.17 1.83 -5.07
CA ALA A 488 18.26 2.27 -4.20
C ALA A 488 19.46 1.30 -4.14
N PHE A 489 19.22 0.00 -4.38
CA PHE A 489 20.23 -1.06 -4.48
C PHE A 489 19.99 -1.91 -5.73
N ALA A 490 19.63 -1.25 -6.84
CA ALA A 490 19.39 -1.92 -8.12
C ALA A 490 20.71 -2.14 -8.89
N ASP A 491 20.70 -3.10 -9.80
CA ASP A 491 21.79 -3.38 -10.72
C ASP A 491 23.14 -3.69 -10.03
N ASP A 492 23.06 -4.28 -8.83
CA ASP A 492 24.20 -4.75 -8.03
C ASP A 492 24.33 -6.29 -8.11
N PRO A 493 24.88 -6.87 -9.19
CA PRO A 493 24.83 -8.32 -9.42
C PRO A 493 25.59 -9.14 -8.38
N LYS A 494 26.54 -8.53 -7.66
CA LYS A 494 27.30 -9.18 -6.58
C LYS A 494 26.63 -9.06 -5.21
N LEU A 495 25.59 -8.24 -5.06
CA LEU A 495 24.93 -8.01 -3.78
C LEU A 495 24.13 -9.24 -3.39
N VAL A 496 24.60 -9.97 -2.36
CA VAL A 496 24.03 -11.25 -1.93
C VAL A 496 23.55 -11.26 -0.47
N ASP A 497 24.11 -10.39 0.38
CA ASP A 497 23.76 -10.29 1.81
C ASP A 497 23.13 -8.93 2.11
N VAL A 498 21.82 -8.89 2.34
CA VAL A 498 21.09 -7.68 2.75
C VAL A 498 20.42 -7.89 4.10
N LYS A 499 20.71 -7.00 5.05
CA LYS A 499 20.06 -6.95 6.36
C LYS A 499 19.28 -5.66 6.52
N LEU A 500 17.96 -5.76 6.51
CA LEU A 500 17.07 -4.63 6.73
C LEU A 500 16.94 -4.30 8.22
N GLY A 501 16.89 -3.01 8.54
CA GLY A 501 16.68 -2.51 9.89
C GLY A 501 15.26 -2.78 10.39
N ASN A 502 15.09 -2.82 11.72
CA ASN A 502 13.80 -3.17 12.34
C ASN A 502 12.69 -2.12 12.18
N SER A 503 13.01 -0.90 11.74
CA SER A 503 12.02 0.17 11.48
C SER A 503 11.80 0.42 10.00
N VAL A 504 12.32 -0.42 9.09
CA VAL A 504 12.02 -0.26 7.66
C VAL A 504 10.54 -0.56 7.45
N GLU A 505 9.78 0.47 7.12
CA GLU A 505 8.35 0.43 6.91
C GLU A 505 8.01 0.31 5.43
N GLU A 506 8.85 0.88 4.56
CA GLU A 506 8.61 1.03 3.14
C GLU A 506 9.80 0.60 2.27
N LEU A 507 9.48 -0.14 1.21
CA LEU A 507 10.41 -0.53 0.14
C LEU A 507 9.77 -0.16 -1.18
N TRP A 508 10.41 0.72 -1.94
CA TRP A 508 9.86 1.25 -3.18
C TRP A 508 10.21 0.37 -4.39
N ALA A 509 9.67 0.69 -5.57
CA ALA A 509 9.79 -0.17 -6.75
C ALA A 509 11.24 -0.46 -7.11
N ASP A 510 11.48 -1.70 -7.56
CA ASP A 510 12.77 -2.15 -8.12
C ASP A 510 13.98 -1.97 -7.19
N VAL A 511 13.76 -1.78 -5.87
CA VAL A 511 14.81 -1.48 -4.87
C VAL A 511 15.97 -2.47 -4.87
N PHE A 512 15.72 -3.74 -5.20
CA PHE A 512 16.72 -4.81 -5.30
C PHE A 512 16.73 -5.49 -6.68
N SER A 513 16.26 -4.79 -7.73
CA SER A 513 16.27 -5.31 -9.10
C SER A 513 17.70 -5.62 -9.55
N GLY A 514 17.92 -6.71 -10.29
CA GLY A 514 19.25 -7.05 -10.82
C GLY A 514 20.26 -7.57 -9.78
N THR A 515 19.87 -7.73 -8.52
CA THR A 515 20.78 -8.16 -7.45
C THR A 515 21.07 -9.68 -7.44
N GLY A 516 22.16 -10.05 -6.76
CA GLY A 516 22.52 -11.44 -6.46
C GLY A 516 21.74 -12.07 -5.30
N ILE A 517 20.81 -11.35 -4.66
CA ILE A 517 20.12 -11.76 -3.43
C ILE A 517 19.36 -13.07 -3.66
N THR A 518 19.72 -14.10 -2.89
CA THR A 518 19.05 -15.41 -2.95
C THR A 518 18.00 -15.61 -1.87
N GLU A 519 18.04 -14.80 -0.82
CA GLU A 519 17.12 -14.86 0.31
C GLU A 519 16.93 -13.45 0.90
N LEU A 520 15.68 -13.01 1.05
CA LEU A 520 15.35 -11.70 1.62
C LEU A 520 14.41 -11.87 2.81
N GLU A 521 14.78 -11.31 3.96
CA GLU A 521 13.93 -11.26 5.15
C GLU A 521 13.31 -9.87 5.33
N LEU A 522 11.98 -9.79 5.32
CA LEU A 522 11.25 -8.55 5.57
C LEU A 522 11.09 -8.31 7.08
N PRO A 523 11.37 -7.10 7.60
CA PRO A 523 11.21 -6.79 9.01
C PRO A 523 9.75 -6.75 9.44
N ALA A 524 9.53 -6.72 10.76
CA ALA A 524 8.18 -6.74 11.34
C ALA A 524 7.40 -5.43 11.14
N SER A 525 8.12 -4.33 10.87
CA SER A 525 7.64 -2.96 10.64
C SER A 525 7.01 -2.73 9.27
N ILE A 526 7.37 -3.54 8.26
CA ILE A 526 6.86 -3.39 6.89
C ILE A 526 5.33 -3.32 6.87
N ASN A 527 4.81 -2.20 6.36
CA ASN A 527 3.40 -1.85 6.38
C ASN A 527 2.72 -2.09 5.01
N ASP A 528 1.43 -1.79 4.92
CA ASP A 528 0.61 -2.17 3.76
C ASP A 528 0.65 -1.17 2.57
N ALA A 529 1.17 0.04 2.79
CA ALA A 529 0.91 1.19 1.92
C ALA A 529 1.82 1.26 0.67
N THR A 530 2.81 0.37 0.51
CA THR A 530 4.04 0.77 -0.21
C THR A 530 4.57 -0.19 -1.27
N PHE A 531 3.86 -1.26 -1.62
CA PHE A 531 4.38 -2.24 -2.58
C PHE A 531 3.83 -2.07 -3.99
N PHE A 532 4.33 -1.06 -4.71
CA PHE A 532 4.30 -1.09 -6.16
C PHE A 532 5.64 -1.67 -6.64
N ASN A 533 5.68 -2.97 -6.92
CA ASN A 533 6.77 -3.64 -7.64
C ASN A 533 8.15 -3.68 -6.96
N ALA A 534 8.23 -3.59 -5.63
CA ALA A 534 9.53 -3.62 -4.91
C ALA A 534 10.40 -4.87 -5.17
N PHE A 535 9.80 -5.98 -5.57
CA PHE A 535 10.50 -7.26 -5.81
C PHE A 535 10.63 -7.63 -7.28
N ARG A 536 10.26 -6.72 -8.19
CA ARG A 536 10.47 -6.91 -9.62
C ARG A 536 11.98 -6.94 -9.92
N GLY A 537 12.38 -7.75 -10.90
CA GLY A 537 13.77 -7.89 -11.32
C GLY A 537 14.68 -8.65 -10.35
N MET A 538 14.17 -9.20 -9.24
CA MET A 538 14.94 -10.04 -8.31
C MET A 538 15.17 -11.47 -8.85
N THR A 539 15.89 -11.57 -9.97
CA THR A 539 16.04 -12.81 -10.77
C THR A 539 16.77 -13.96 -10.08
N ASN A 540 17.51 -13.68 -8.99
CA ASN A 540 18.27 -14.66 -8.21
C ASN A 540 17.57 -15.16 -6.94
N LEU A 541 16.41 -14.59 -6.59
CA LEU A 541 15.75 -14.89 -5.34
C LEU A 541 15.20 -16.32 -5.29
N LYS A 542 15.57 -17.07 -4.24
CA LYS A 542 15.11 -18.44 -3.98
C LYS A 542 13.95 -18.49 -2.99
N LYS A 543 13.91 -17.57 -2.02
CA LYS A 543 12.84 -17.52 -1.01
C LYS A 543 12.78 -16.17 -0.27
N PHE A 544 11.57 -15.80 0.12
CA PHE A 544 11.31 -14.78 1.12
C PHE A 544 11.25 -15.36 2.54
N LYS A 545 11.64 -14.55 3.51
CA LYS A 545 11.32 -14.68 4.94
C LYS A 545 10.58 -13.44 5.42
N VAL A 546 9.84 -13.59 6.50
CA VAL A 546 9.17 -12.46 7.17
C VAL A 546 9.43 -12.60 8.67
N ALA A 547 9.96 -11.54 9.27
CA ALA A 547 10.29 -11.51 10.68
C ALA A 547 9.06 -11.77 11.57
N SER A 548 9.28 -12.39 12.72
CA SER A 548 8.20 -12.67 13.67
C SER A 548 7.59 -11.37 14.19
N GLY A 549 6.28 -11.22 14.06
CA GLY A 549 5.56 -10.03 14.52
C GLY A 549 4.99 -9.17 13.40
N ASN A 550 5.41 -9.38 12.14
CA ASN A 550 4.75 -8.76 11.00
C ASN A 550 3.27 -9.19 10.97
N LYS A 551 2.37 -8.20 10.91
CA LYS A 551 0.92 -8.41 10.98
C LYS A 551 0.26 -8.48 9.59
N VAL A 552 0.96 -8.06 8.56
CA VAL A 552 0.45 -7.85 7.19
C VAL A 552 0.89 -9.00 6.28
N TYR A 553 2.19 -9.27 6.27
CA TYR A 553 2.82 -10.24 5.38
C TYR A 553 3.17 -11.55 6.08
N LYS A 554 3.25 -12.61 5.28
CA LYS A 554 3.80 -13.90 5.68
C LYS A 554 4.54 -14.52 4.50
N ALA A 555 5.58 -15.29 4.82
CA ALA A 555 6.20 -16.21 3.87
C ALA A 555 5.70 -17.64 4.12
N VAL A 556 5.26 -18.34 3.09
CA VAL A 556 4.93 -19.77 3.13
C VAL A 556 5.68 -20.47 2.00
N ASP A 557 6.49 -21.48 2.34
CA ASP A 557 7.35 -22.19 1.39
C ASP A 557 8.19 -21.26 0.49
N GLY A 558 8.66 -20.16 1.10
CA GLY A 558 9.45 -19.11 0.47
C GLY A 558 8.68 -18.11 -0.39
N VAL A 559 7.36 -18.23 -0.51
CA VAL A 559 6.50 -17.33 -1.30
C VAL A 559 5.86 -16.28 -0.39
N LEU A 560 5.79 -15.04 -0.85
CA LEU A 560 5.29 -13.90 -0.09
C LEU A 560 3.78 -13.69 -0.32
N TYR A 561 3.04 -13.58 0.78
CA TYR A 561 1.60 -13.32 0.76
C TYR A 561 1.25 -12.19 1.72
N LYS A 562 0.26 -11.39 1.35
CA LYS A 562 -0.41 -10.42 2.21
C LYS A 562 -1.74 -10.98 2.65
N LYS A 563 -2.08 -10.82 3.93
CA LYS A 563 -3.39 -11.20 4.44
C LYS A 563 -4.42 -10.14 4.07
N GLU A 564 -5.53 -10.58 3.45
CA GLU A 564 -6.67 -9.70 3.15
C GLU A 564 -7.99 -10.36 3.55
N GLY A 565 -8.72 -9.73 4.48
CA GLY A 565 -10.01 -10.26 4.95
C GLY A 565 -9.91 -11.71 5.43
N LYS A 566 -10.56 -12.63 4.70
CA LYS A 566 -10.54 -14.09 4.97
C LYS A 566 -9.52 -14.86 4.11
N GLY A 567 -8.91 -14.22 3.13
CA GLY A 567 -7.98 -14.83 2.17
C GLY A 567 -6.63 -14.11 2.14
N TYR A 568 -5.94 -14.23 1.01
CA TYR A 568 -4.63 -13.67 0.79
C TYR A 568 -4.49 -13.06 -0.60
N TYR A 569 -3.63 -12.06 -0.71
CA TYR A 569 -3.05 -11.63 -1.97
C TYR A 569 -1.69 -12.32 -2.12
N LEU A 570 -1.44 -12.92 -3.29
CA LEU A 570 -0.12 -13.42 -3.67
C LEU A 570 0.71 -12.23 -4.14
N ILE A 571 1.77 -11.92 -3.40
CA ILE A 571 2.59 -10.73 -3.61
C ILE A 571 3.77 -11.01 -4.52
N ALA A 572 4.54 -12.06 -4.21
CA ALA A 572 5.72 -12.41 -5.00
C ALA A 572 6.10 -13.89 -4.84
N VAL A 573 6.34 -14.55 -5.97
CA VAL A 573 6.95 -15.86 -6.09
C VAL A 573 8.42 -15.66 -6.43
N PRO A 574 9.37 -16.23 -5.67
CA PRO A 574 10.79 -16.10 -5.96
C PRO A 574 11.14 -16.61 -7.37
N ALA A 575 11.91 -15.83 -8.12
CA ALA A 575 12.27 -16.12 -9.51
C ALA A 575 12.90 -17.51 -9.69
N LYS A 576 13.77 -17.94 -8.76
CA LYS A 576 14.44 -19.26 -8.82
C LYS A 576 13.55 -20.44 -8.39
N LYS A 577 12.26 -20.24 -8.15
CA LYS A 577 11.32 -21.34 -7.93
C LYS A 577 11.06 -22.05 -9.26
N THR A 578 11.22 -23.37 -9.30
CA THR A 578 11.11 -24.17 -10.53
C THR A 578 9.95 -25.17 -10.49
N GLY A 579 9.54 -25.65 -11.66
CA GLY A 579 8.52 -26.69 -11.81
C GLY A 579 7.10 -26.12 -11.85
N GLU A 580 6.14 -26.90 -11.34
CA GLU A 580 4.73 -26.49 -11.27
C GLU A 580 4.45 -25.73 -9.97
N TYR A 581 3.77 -24.59 -10.06
CA TYR A 581 3.24 -23.88 -8.91
C TYR A 581 1.72 -23.78 -8.98
N ARG A 582 1.07 -24.17 -7.88
CA ARG A 582 -0.38 -24.03 -7.70
C ARG A 582 -0.64 -22.92 -6.72
N VAL A 583 -1.33 -21.89 -7.17
CA VAL A 583 -1.78 -20.78 -6.30
C VAL A 583 -2.73 -21.38 -5.24
N PRO A 584 -2.53 -21.14 -3.93
CA PRO A 584 -3.40 -21.72 -2.91
C PRO A 584 -4.88 -21.31 -3.02
N ASP A 585 -5.80 -22.20 -2.63
CA ASP A 585 -7.28 -21.98 -2.68
C ASP A 585 -7.79 -20.87 -1.73
N ASP A 586 -6.91 -20.27 -0.91
CA ASP A 586 -7.22 -19.12 -0.06
C ASP A 586 -6.67 -17.80 -0.61
N VAL A 587 -6.09 -17.81 -1.82
CA VAL A 587 -5.67 -16.60 -2.54
C VAL A 587 -6.81 -16.06 -3.39
N THR A 588 -7.08 -14.75 -3.26
CA THR A 588 -8.16 -14.05 -3.99
C THR A 588 -7.63 -13.08 -5.05
N ARG A 589 -6.38 -12.63 -4.94
CA ARG A 589 -5.72 -11.72 -5.89
C ARG A 589 -4.27 -12.12 -6.14
N ILE A 590 -3.81 -11.95 -7.37
CA ILE A 590 -2.41 -12.02 -7.75
C ILE A 590 -1.99 -10.60 -8.16
N THR A 591 -1.03 -10.02 -7.43
CA THR A 591 -0.60 -8.63 -7.64
C THR A 591 0.28 -8.47 -8.87
N ALA A 592 0.51 -7.22 -9.28
CA ALA A 592 1.43 -6.91 -10.37
C ALA A 592 2.81 -7.52 -10.08
N ASN A 593 3.47 -8.02 -11.14
CA ASN A 593 4.79 -8.65 -11.09
C ASN A 593 4.94 -9.83 -10.10
N ALA A 594 3.84 -10.43 -9.61
CA ALA A 594 3.92 -11.50 -8.61
C ALA A 594 4.69 -12.74 -9.06
N PHE A 595 4.81 -12.99 -10.36
CA PHE A 595 5.63 -14.05 -10.95
C PHE A 595 6.76 -13.51 -11.83
N ASP A 596 7.12 -12.22 -11.71
CA ASP A 596 8.15 -11.62 -12.56
C ASP A 596 9.45 -12.46 -12.57
N HIS A 597 9.97 -12.72 -13.77
CA HIS A 597 11.17 -13.55 -14.00
C HIS A 597 11.12 -14.98 -13.41
N SER A 598 9.93 -15.54 -13.17
CA SER A 598 9.78 -16.87 -12.61
C SER A 598 10.32 -17.98 -13.52
N HIS A 599 11.08 -18.91 -12.94
CA HIS A 599 11.59 -20.13 -13.59
C HIS A 599 10.59 -21.31 -13.55
N LEU A 600 9.33 -21.05 -13.21
CA LEU A 600 8.27 -22.06 -13.24
C LEU A 600 7.95 -22.44 -14.68
N ASN A 601 7.73 -23.74 -14.93
CA ASN A 601 7.30 -24.22 -16.24
C ASN A 601 5.77 -24.29 -16.37
N LYS A 602 5.07 -24.31 -15.23
CA LYS A 602 3.61 -24.38 -15.20
C LYS A 602 3.04 -23.64 -14.01
N ILE A 603 2.01 -22.84 -14.27
CA ILE A 603 1.28 -22.10 -13.25
C ILE A 603 -0.19 -22.51 -13.28
N VAL A 604 -0.72 -22.89 -12.12
CA VAL A 604 -2.13 -23.20 -11.94
C VAL A 604 -2.74 -22.16 -11.02
N ILE A 605 -3.58 -21.30 -11.60
CA ILE A 605 -4.38 -20.30 -10.90
C ILE A 605 -5.63 -21.01 -10.35
N SER A 606 -5.89 -20.87 -9.05
CA SER A 606 -7.01 -21.57 -8.40
C SER A 606 -8.35 -20.84 -8.53
N ASP A 607 -9.46 -21.57 -8.37
CA ASP A 607 -10.83 -21.05 -8.51
C ASP A 607 -11.18 -19.89 -7.56
N SER A 608 -10.42 -19.76 -6.46
CA SER A 608 -10.57 -18.69 -5.48
C SER A 608 -10.08 -17.34 -5.98
N VAL A 609 -9.17 -17.31 -6.96
CA VAL A 609 -8.60 -16.09 -7.52
C VAL A 609 -9.67 -15.35 -8.32
N LYS A 610 -9.91 -14.09 -7.98
CA LYS A 610 -10.90 -13.21 -8.61
C LYS A 610 -10.25 -12.11 -9.44
N THR A 611 -9.07 -11.67 -9.02
CA THR A 611 -8.37 -10.55 -9.64
C THR A 611 -6.94 -10.96 -10.01
N LEU A 612 -6.59 -10.75 -11.27
CA LEU A 612 -5.22 -10.70 -11.76
C LEU A 612 -4.92 -9.22 -11.98
N ASN A 613 -3.77 -8.74 -11.51
CA ASN A 613 -3.29 -7.41 -11.89
C ASN A 613 -2.42 -7.52 -13.15
N ASP A 614 -2.27 -6.40 -13.84
CA ASP A 614 -1.40 -6.24 -15.01
C ASP A 614 0.02 -6.77 -14.72
N PHE A 615 0.66 -7.34 -15.75
CA PHE A 615 2.03 -7.86 -15.66
C PHE A 615 2.26 -8.97 -14.62
N CYS A 616 1.23 -9.56 -14.02
CA CYS A 616 1.45 -10.48 -12.90
C CYS A 616 2.19 -11.77 -13.27
N LEU A 617 2.25 -12.13 -14.57
CA LEU A 617 3.02 -13.24 -15.12
C LEU A 617 4.12 -12.77 -16.09
N SER A 618 4.60 -11.54 -15.94
CA SER A 618 5.66 -10.96 -16.78
C SER A 618 6.97 -11.75 -16.71
N ASN A 619 7.71 -11.78 -17.82
CA ASN A 619 9.05 -12.33 -17.96
C ASN A 619 9.23 -13.78 -17.47
N CYS A 620 8.15 -14.58 -17.41
CA CYS A 620 8.24 -16.00 -17.06
C CYS A 620 8.79 -16.80 -18.26
N GLU A 621 10.07 -16.65 -18.57
CA GLU A 621 10.64 -17.14 -19.83
C GLU A 621 10.57 -18.67 -19.97
N ASN A 622 10.46 -19.42 -18.88
CA ASN A 622 10.35 -20.88 -18.89
C ASN A 622 8.90 -21.39 -18.88
N LEU A 623 7.91 -20.50 -18.81
CA LEU A 623 6.51 -20.86 -18.67
C LEU A 623 5.98 -21.48 -19.96
N GLN A 624 5.56 -22.74 -19.86
CA GLN A 624 5.03 -23.52 -20.98
C GLN A 624 3.52 -23.65 -20.93
N SER A 625 2.94 -23.63 -19.73
CA SER A 625 1.51 -23.88 -19.53
C SER A 625 0.93 -23.05 -18.38
N ILE A 626 -0.24 -22.48 -18.63
CA ILE A 626 -1.03 -21.79 -17.62
C ILE A 626 -2.41 -22.45 -17.58
N THR A 627 -2.91 -22.67 -16.37
CA THR A 627 -4.30 -23.09 -16.15
C THR A 627 -5.01 -22.04 -15.31
N PHE A 628 -6.10 -21.49 -15.84
CA PHE A 628 -6.92 -20.52 -15.12
C PHE A 628 -8.04 -21.23 -14.36
N GLY A 629 -8.29 -20.79 -13.11
CA GLY A 629 -9.42 -21.24 -12.32
C GLY A 629 -10.70 -20.52 -12.73
N ASN A 630 -11.85 -21.06 -12.33
CA ASN A 630 -13.19 -20.57 -12.70
C ASN A 630 -13.55 -19.21 -12.07
N GLY A 631 -12.67 -18.64 -11.24
CA GLY A 631 -12.92 -17.39 -10.52
C GLY A 631 -12.53 -16.14 -11.29
N VAL A 632 -11.69 -16.26 -12.32
CA VAL A 632 -11.15 -15.14 -13.10
C VAL A 632 -12.12 -14.77 -14.22
N LYS A 633 -12.38 -13.46 -14.38
CA LYS A 633 -13.24 -12.91 -15.43
C LYS A 633 -12.48 -12.20 -16.54
N THR A 634 -11.36 -11.59 -16.20
CA THR A 634 -10.55 -10.79 -17.11
C THR A 634 -9.12 -11.29 -17.09
N LEU A 635 -8.53 -11.46 -18.27
CA LEU A 635 -7.09 -11.57 -18.44
C LEU A 635 -6.56 -10.17 -18.76
N THR A 636 -5.76 -9.63 -17.85
CA THR A 636 -5.41 -8.21 -17.84
C THR A 636 -4.31 -7.84 -18.81
N GLN A 637 -4.11 -6.53 -18.99
CA GLN A 637 -3.12 -5.99 -19.91
C GLN A 637 -1.72 -6.55 -19.64
N MET A 638 -1.03 -6.95 -20.72
CA MET A 638 0.34 -7.47 -20.68
C MET A 638 0.57 -8.61 -19.66
N LEU A 639 -0.48 -9.42 -19.40
CA LEU A 639 -0.46 -10.49 -18.40
C LEU A 639 0.79 -11.37 -18.47
N CYS A 640 1.11 -11.87 -19.68
CA CYS A 640 2.20 -12.79 -19.98
C CYS A 640 3.26 -12.16 -20.90
N VAL A 641 3.51 -10.85 -20.79
CA VAL A 641 4.62 -10.19 -21.51
C VAL A 641 5.94 -10.91 -21.21
N GLY A 642 6.82 -11.09 -22.20
CA GLY A 642 8.06 -11.86 -22.07
C GLY A 642 7.92 -13.39 -21.90
N CYS A 643 6.72 -13.98 -21.90
CA CYS A 643 6.53 -15.44 -21.80
C CYS A 643 6.74 -16.16 -23.14
N LYS A 644 8.00 -16.39 -23.50
CA LYS A 644 8.40 -16.86 -24.84
C LYS A 644 8.09 -18.34 -25.14
N GLN A 645 7.91 -19.17 -24.11
CA GLN A 645 7.85 -20.64 -24.25
C GLN A 645 6.44 -21.25 -24.26
N ILE A 646 5.39 -20.44 -24.20
CA ILE A 646 4.01 -20.91 -24.25
C ILE A 646 3.68 -21.31 -25.69
N THR A 647 3.30 -22.58 -25.91
CA THR A 647 2.97 -23.09 -27.26
C THR A 647 1.47 -23.18 -27.52
N GLU A 648 0.68 -23.41 -26.49
CA GLU A 648 -0.77 -23.54 -26.56
C GLU A 648 -1.41 -22.96 -25.30
N VAL A 649 -2.54 -22.28 -25.46
CA VAL A 649 -3.31 -21.76 -24.33
C VAL A 649 -4.78 -22.15 -24.49
N ILE A 650 -5.35 -22.70 -23.43
CA ILE A 650 -6.79 -22.93 -23.32
C ILE A 650 -7.33 -21.92 -22.32
N ILE A 651 -8.12 -20.97 -22.83
CA ILE A 651 -8.84 -20.01 -22.00
C ILE A 651 -10.13 -20.71 -21.54
N PRO A 652 -10.33 -20.97 -20.24
CA PRO A 652 -11.51 -21.70 -19.77
C PRO A 652 -12.80 -20.88 -19.87
N GLU A 653 -13.93 -21.60 -19.96
CA GLU A 653 -15.26 -21.01 -19.86
C GLU A 653 -15.42 -20.17 -18.59
N GLY A 654 -16.10 -19.03 -18.73
CA GLY A 654 -16.32 -18.07 -17.65
C GLY A 654 -15.43 -16.83 -17.70
N ILE A 655 -14.32 -16.86 -18.44
CA ILE A 655 -13.55 -15.65 -18.81
C ILE A 655 -14.32 -14.89 -19.88
N GLU A 656 -14.40 -13.57 -19.73
CA GLU A 656 -15.22 -12.68 -20.56
C GLU A 656 -14.39 -11.69 -21.36
N THR A 657 -13.24 -11.24 -20.81
CA THR A 657 -12.41 -10.20 -21.43
C THR A 657 -10.94 -10.61 -21.46
N LEU A 658 -10.30 -10.38 -22.60
CA LEU A 658 -8.84 -10.33 -22.75
C LEU A 658 -8.47 -8.88 -23.05
N GLU A 659 -7.71 -8.23 -22.19
CA GLU A 659 -7.23 -6.85 -22.40
C GLU A 659 -6.05 -6.81 -23.37
N GLY A 660 -5.54 -5.63 -23.72
CA GLY A 660 -4.45 -5.51 -24.70
C GLY A 660 -3.19 -6.33 -24.33
N TYR A 661 -2.54 -6.91 -25.34
CA TYR A 661 -1.21 -7.51 -25.21
C TYR A 661 -1.09 -8.71 -24.25
N VAL A 662 -2.18 -9.45 -23.91
CA VAL A 662 -2.13 -10.54 -22.91
C VAL A 662 -0.99 -11.56 -23.14
N PHE A 663 -0.79 -12.00 -24.38
CA PHE A 663 0.25 -12.95 -24.80
C PHE A 663 1.12 -12.41 -25.94
N CYS A 664 1.31 -11.09 -26.04
CA CYS A 664 1.96 -10.43 -27.19
C CYS A 664 3.35 -11.03 -27.54
N ASP A 665 4.14 -11.41 -26.53
CA ASP A 665 5.50 -11.94 -26.70
C ASP A 665 5.58 -13.47 -26.72
N ALA A 666 4.45 -14.17 -26.72
CA ALA A 666 4.42 -15.64 -26.77
C ALA A 666 4.73 -16.14 -28.19
N LYS A 667 5.94 -15.87 -28.70
CA LYS A 667 6.35 -16.10 -30.09
C LYS A 667 6.22 -17.55 -30.56
N LEU A 668 6.18 -18.52 -29.63
CA LEU A 668 5.97 -19.95 -29.93
C LEU A 668 4.50 -20.39 -29.85
N LEU A 669 3.57 -19.48 -29.56
CA LEU A 669 2.14 -19.76 -29.42
C LEU A 669 1.56 -20.14 -30.79
N LYS A 670 1.27 -21.43 -30.97
CA LYS A 670 0.72 -21.97 -32.21
C LYS A 670 -0.79 -21.84 -32.27
N SER A 671 -1.45 -22.00 -31.12
CA SER A 671 -2.90 -21.87 -31.05
C SER A 671 -3.41 -21.43 -29.68
N VAL A 672 -4.50 -20.68 -29.71
CA VAL A 672 -5.29 -20.32 -28.54
C VAL A 672 -6.72 -20.82 -28.70
N THR A 673 -7.24 -21.50 -27.68
CA THR A 673 -8.66 -21.87 -27.61
C THR A 673 -9.42 -20.85 -26.77
N LEU A 674 -10.34 -20.13 -27.41
CA LEU A 674 -11.22 -19.14 -26.77
C LEU A 674 -12.57 -19.76 -26.41
N PRO A 675 -13.08 -19.51 -25.19
CA PRO A 675 -14.37 -20.02 -24.74
C PRO A 675 -15.52 -19.27 -25.41
N SER A 676 -16.73 -19.82 -25.31
CA SER A 676 -17.94 -19.15 -25.82
C SER A 676 -18.31 -17.91 -25.01
N THR A 677 -17.78 -17.74 -23.80
CA THR A 677 -18.03 -16.58 -22.93
C THR A 677 -17.24 -15.32 -23.27
N ILE A 678 -16.27 -15.37 -24.19
CA ILE A 678 -15.51 -14.17 -24.58
C ILE A 678 -16.42 -13.12 -25.22
N LYS A 679 -16.43 -11.92 -24.64
CA LYS A 679 -17.13 -10.74 -25.14
C LYS A 679 -16.18 -9.77 -25.83
N GLU A 680 -14.96 -9.64 -25.31
CA GLU A 680 -13.99 -8.64 -25.74
C GLU A 680 -12.57 -9.22 -25.80
N VAL A 681 -11.84 -8.85 -26.85
CA VAL A 681 -10.42 -9.16 -27.06
C VAL A 681 -9.72 -7.87 -27.46
N GLY A 682 -8.81 -7.40 -26.61
CA GLY A 682 -8.03 -6.18 -26.81
C GLY A 682 -6.98 -6.33 -27.90
N GLU A 683 -6.35 -5.22 -28.25
CA GLU A 683 -5.36 -5.18 -29.31
C GLU A 683 -4.14 -6.06 -29.02
N ARG A 684 -3.57 -6.66 -30.09
CA ARG A 684 -2.31 -7.42 -30.06
C ARG A 684 -2.21 -8.47 -28.95
N CYS A 685 -3.35 -9.07 -28.55
CA CYS A 685 -3.40 -10.11 -27.51
C CYS A 685 -2.52 -11.32 -27.81
N PHE A 686 -2.35 -11.66 -29.08
CA PHE A 686 -1.61 -12.83 -29.55
C PHE A 686 -0.69 -12.41 -30.70
N PRO A 687 0.45 -13.10 -30.92
CA PRO A 687 1.23 -12.93 -32.13
C PRO A 687 0.41 -13.26 -33.38
N ASP A 688 0.68 -12.56 -34.49
CA ASP A 688 -0.05 -12.70 -35.76
C ASP A 688 -0.05 -14.13 -36.32
N THR A 689 0.92 -14.95 -35.92
CA THR A 689 1.06 -16.36 -36.31
C THR A 689 0.15 -17.32 -35.52
N THR A 690 -0.61 -16.81 -34.54
CA THR A 690 -1.41 -17.65 -33.62
C THR A 690 -2.73 -18.08 -34.25
N LYS A 691 -2.97 -19.39 -34.31
CA LYS A 691 -4.27 -19.93 -34.71
C LYS A 691 -5.31 -19.79 -33.59
N ILE A 692 -6.36 -19.01 -33.82
CA ILE A 692 -7.48 -18.90 -32.89
C ILE A 692 -8.50 -20.02 -33.15
N ILE A 693 -8.80 -20.80 -32.12
CA ILE A 693 -9.84 -21.84 -32.10
C ILE A 693 -10.96 -21.34 -31.19
N ARG A 694 -12.20 -21.29 -31.69
CA ARG A 694 -13.36 -20.90 -30.88
C ARG A 694 -14.16 -22.14 -30.50
N THR A 695 -14.46 -22.31 -29.21
CA THR A 695 -15.40 -23.36 -28.79
C THR A 695 -16.82 -22.89 -29.08
N THR A 696 -17.54 -23.62 -29.92
CA THR A 696 -18.97 -23.43 -30.09
C THR A 696 -19.69 -24.00 -28.87
N THR A 697 -20.57 -23.22 -28.25
CA THR A 697 -21.49 -23.74 -27.23
C THR A 697 -22.26 -24.92 -27.85
N PRO A 698 -22.29 -26.11 -27.24
CA PRO A 698 -23.15 -27.17 -27.74
C PRO A 698 -24.59 -26.65 -27.68
N LYS A 699 -25.21 -26.49 -28.86
CA LYS A 699 -26.64 -26.18 -28.96
C LYS A 699 -27.37 -27.17 -28.06
N PRO A 700 -28.27 -26.72 -27.15
CA PRO A 700 -29.05 -27.64 -26.34
C PRO A 700 -29.77 -28.57 -27.32
N THR A 701 -29.35 -29.83 -27.33
CA THR A 701 -30.01 -30.85 -28.13
C THR A 701 -31.40 -30.96 -27.54
N ALA A 702 -32.42 -30.66 -28.34
CA ALA A 702 -33.81 -30.74 -27.90
C ALA A 702 -34.04 -32.08 -27.21
N THR A 703 -34.39 -32.02 -25.93
CA THR A 703 -34.77 -33.19 -25.15
C THR A 703 -35.92 -33.88 -25.91
N PRO A 704 -35.80 -35.16 -26.30
CA PRO A 704 -36.90 -35.85 -26.94
C PRO A 704 -38.11 -35.83 -26.00
N LYS A 705 -39.24 -35.40 -26.55
CA LYS A 705 -40.56 -35.33 -25.90
C LYS A 705 -40.87 -36.69 -25.23
N PRO A 706 -41.30 -36.74 -23.96
CA PRO A 706 -41.68 -38.00 -23.34
C PRO A 706 -42.87 -38.57 -24.09
N THR A 707 -42.69 -39.73 -24.71
CA THR A 707 -43.80 -40.50 -25.27
C THR A 707 -44.41 -41.34 -24.15
N ALA A 708 -45.74 -41.42 -24.13
CA ALA A 708 -46.53 -42.01 -23.06
C ALA A 708 -46.14 -43.46 -22.74
N THR A 709 -46.10 -43.75 -21.45
CA THR A 709 -45.93 -45.08 -20.85
C THR A 709 -47.15 -45.97 -21.13
N PRO A 710 -46.99 -47.19 -21.67
CA PRO A 710 -48.02 -48.23 -21.57
C PRO A 710 -47.91 -48.99 -20.23
N LYS A 711 -49.07 -49.42 -19.71
CA LYS A 711 -49.27 -50.24 -18.50
C LYS A 711 -48.69 -51.67 -18.63
N PRO A 712 -48.50 -52.40 -17.52
CA PRO A 712 -47.64 -53.59 -17.41
C PRO A 712 -48.37 -54.91 -17.65
N THR A 713 -47.65 -55.95 -18.08
CA THR A 713 -47.99 -57.35 -17.72
C THR A 713 -46.81 -58.34 -17.89
N ALA A 714 -46.69 -59.20 -16.86
CA ALA A 714 -46.17 -60.58 -16.78
C ALA A 714 -44.69 -60.95 -17.11
N THR A 715 -44.02 -61.47 -16.07
CA THR A 715 -42.82 -62.34 -16.05
C THR A 715 -43.16 -63.77 -16.53
N PRO A 716 -42.20 -64.57 -17.07
CA PRO A 716 -41.34 -65.42 -16.22
C PRO A 716 -39.89 -65.71 -16.71
N LYS A 717 -39.10 -66.29 -15.78
CA LYS A 717 -37.69 -66.82 -15.75
C LYS A 717 -37.64 -68.28 -16.32
N PRO A 718 -36.55 -69.12 -16.32
CA PRO A 718 -35.04 -69.06 -16.33
C PRO A 718 -34.42 -69.73 -17.61
N THR A 719 -33.09 -69.88 -17.86
CA THR A 719 -32.15 -70.99 -17.42
C THR A 719 -30.79 -70.85 -18.17
N ALA A 720 -29.64 -70.61 -17.50
CA ALA A 720 -28.43 -71.46 -17.22
C ALA A 720 -27.40 -71.81 -18.35
N THR A 721 -26.14 -71.39 -18.11
CA THR A 721 -24.76 -71.97 -18.32
C THR A 721 -24.48 -73.09 -19.35
N PRO A 722 -23.25 -73.21 -19.96
CA PRO A 722 -21.97 -73.45 -19.23
C PRO A 722 -20.65 -72.88 -19.83
N LYS A 723 -19.57 -73.09 -19.06
CA LYS A 723 -18.11 -72.87 -19.27
C LYS A 723 -17.44 -74.21 -19.67
N PRO A 724 -16.27 -74.26 -20.37
CA PRO A 724 -14.96 -74.61 -19.72
C PRO A 724 -13.72 -73.86 -20.34
N THR A 725 -12.66 -73.40 -19.63
CA THR A 725 -11.42 -74.05 -19.06
C THR A 725 -10.51 -74.74 -20.12
N ALA A 726 -9.16 -74.74 -20.18
CA ALA A 726 -8.00 -73.96 -19.66
C ALA A 726 -6.67 -74.52 -20.27
N THR A 727 -5.54 -73.82 -20.00
CA THR A 727 -4.11 -74.29 -19.86
C THR A 727 -3.25 -74.62 -21.10
N PRO A 728 -1.87 -74.63 -21.06
CA PRO A 728 -0.86 -73.96 -20.20
C PRO A 728 0.42 -73.39 -20.93
N LYS A 729 1.32 -72.77 -20.13
CA LYS A 729 2.76 -72.29 -20.28
C LYS A 729 3.75 -73.46 -20.67
N PRO A 730 5.10 -73.38 -20.96
CA PRO A 730 6.10 -72.39 -20.47
C PRO A 730 7.51 -72.14 -21.15
N THR A 731 8.24 -71.14 -20.59
CA THR A 731 9.70 -70.99 -20.27
C THR A 731 10.86 -70.70 -21.26
N ASP A 732 11.76 -69.83 -20.73
CA ASP A 732 13.25 -69.77 -20.76
C ASP A 732 14.09 -68.96 -21.77
N THR A 733 15.20 -68.44 -21.19
CA THR A 733 16.20 -67.41 -21.58
C THR A 733 17.26 -67.96 -22.57
N PRO A 734 18.15 -67.17 -23.26
CA PRO A 734 19.19 -66.30 -22.65
C PRO A 734 19.61 -65.01 -23.44
N LYS A 735 20.46 -64.19 -22.79
CA LYS A 735 21.29 -63.06 -23.30
C LYS A 735 22.61 -63.62 -23.90
N PRO A 736 23.34 -62.97 -24.84
CA PRO A 736 24.33 -61.93 -24.46
C PRO A 736 24.63 -60.80 -25.50
N THR A 737 25.24 -59.72 -24.98
CA THR A 737 26.24 -58.77 -25.56
C THR A 737 25.95 -57.81 -26.74
N ASP A 738 25.78 -56.54 -26.37
CA ASP A 738 26.53 -55.31 -26.69
C ASP A 738 26.91 -54.82 -28.11
N THR A 739 26.54 -53.53 -28.30
CA THR A 739 27.11 -52.41 -29.09
C THR A 739 26.82 -52.28 -30.60
N PRO A 740 26.72 -51.05 -31.18
CA PRO A 740 25.83 -49.93 -30.80
C PRO A 740 25.18 -49.20 -32.03
N ASN A 741 23.93 -48.69 -31.84
CA ASN A 741 23.28 -47.49 -32.44
C ASN A 741 23.27 -47.24 -33.98
N PRO A 742 22.40 -46.36 -34.55
CA PRO A 742 21.44 -45.44 -33.93
C PRO A 742 20.04 -45.35 -34.63
N ILE A 743 19.24 -44.40 -34.14
CA ILE A 743 18.13 -43.66 -34.79
C ILE A 743 16.70 -44.23 -34.65
N GLY A 744 16.02 -43.71 -33.60
CA GLY A 744 14.68 -43.10 -33.67
C GLY A 744 13.45 -44.00 -33.78
N PRO A 745 12.60 -44.09 -32.72
CA PRO A 745 11.30 -44.72 -32.84
C PRO A 745 10.14 -43.73 -32.97
N THR A 746 9.25 -44.10 -33.88
CA THR A 746 7.88 -43.66 -34.07
C THR A 746 7.00 -44.08 -32.87
N LYS A 747 5.94 -43.29 -32.62
CA LYS A 747 5.01 -43.37 -31.47
C LYS A 747 4.29 -44.72 -31.30
N THR A 748 4.05 -45.08 -30.04
CA THR A 748 3.09 -46.12 -29.58
C THR A 748 2.20 -45.54 -28.46
N PRO A 749 0.93 -45.98 -28.27
CA PRO A 749 -0.07 -45.27 -27.45
C PRO A 749 0.10 -45.43 -25.93
N GLU A 750 -0.46 -44.46 -25.20
CA GLU A 750 -0.37 -44.26 -23.75
C GLU A 750 -1.21 -45.26 -22.91
N PRO A 751 -0.73 -45.74 -21.73
CA PRO A 751 -1.44 -46.72 -20.92
C PRO A 751 -2.38 -46.08 -19.87
N THR A 752 -3.57 -46.66 -19.70
CA THR A 752 -4.56 -46.28 -18.68
C THR A 752 -4.09 -46.70 -17.26
N GLN A 753 -4.05 -45.75 -16.33
CA GLN A 753 -3.50 -45.93 -14.96
C GLN A 753 -4.51 -46.62 -14.01
N ALA A 754 -4.08 -47.65 -13.27
CA ALA A 754 -4.89 -48.45 -12.33
C ALA A 754 -5.33 -47.68 -11.06
N PRO A 755 -6.47 -48.05 -10.42
CA PRO A 755 -7.03 -47.31 -9.27
C PRO A 755 -6.16 -47.37 -7.98
N VAL A 756 -5.90 -46.20 -7.39
CA VAL A 756 -5.03 -46.03 -6.20
C VAL A 756 -5.67 -46.59 -4.92
N LYS A 757 -5.02 -47.59 -4.29
CA LYS A 757 -5.45 -48.23 -3.03
C LYS A 757 -5.29 -47.29 -1.82
N LYS A 758 -6.39 -46.95 -1.12
CA LYS A 758 -6.41 -46.07 0.07
C LYS A 758 -5.53 -46.61 1.22
N PRO A 759 -4.86 -45.74 2.00
CA PRO A 759 -4.03 -46.18 3.12
C PRO A 759 -4.85 -46.72 4.31
N LYS A 760 -4.24 -47.62 5.10
CA LYS A 760 -4.85 -48.15 6.34
C LYS A 760 -4.97 -47.07 7.41
N ASN A 761 -6.07 -47.08 8.18
CA ASN A 761 -6.28 -46.17 9.31
C ASN A 761 -5.21 -46.34 10.41
N THR A 762 -4.88 -45.26 11.11
CA THR A 762 -4.08 -45.35 12.34
C THR A 762 -4.98 -45.61 13.55
N THR A 763 -4.65 -46.62 14.36
CA THR A 763 -5.46 -47.09 15.52
C THR A 763 -4.91 -46.62 16.88
N SER A 764 -3.81 -45.86 16.89
CA SER A 764 -2.97 -45.67 18.08
C SER A 764 -3.07 -44.28 18.75
N LEU A 765 -4.21 -43.59 18.59
CA LEU A 765 -4.40 -42.21 19.07
C LEU A 765 -4.35 -42.09 20.61
N LYS A 766 -3.32 -41.43 21.10
CA LYS A 766 -3.11 -41.07 22.51
C LYS A 766 -3.20 -39.55 22.68
N THR A 767 -3.65 -39.12 23.85
CA THR A 767 -3.89 -37.70 24.14
C THR A 767 -3.51 -37.38 25.58
N LYS A 768 -2.80 -36.27 25.81
CA LYS A 768 -2.38 -35.82 27.14
C LYS A 768 -2.57 -34.30 27.26
N SER A 769 -3.16 -33.83 28.36
CA SER A 769 -3.22 -32.41 28.73
C SER A 769 -2.46 -32.23 30.05
N ARG A 770 -1.16 -31.90 29.96
CA ARG A 770 -0.27 -31.76 31.13
C ARG A 770 -0.15 -30.32 31.61
N ARG A 771 -0.19 -29.32 30.70
CA ARG A 771 -0.07 -27.88 31.00
C ARG A 771 -1.38 -27.15 30.71
N LYS A 772 -1.65 -26.05 31.42
CA LYS A 772 -2.84 -25.20 31.21
C LYS A 772 -2.97 -24.82 29.73
N LYS A 773 -4.19 -24.91 29.18
CA LYS A 773 -4.52 -24.52 27.79
C LYS A 773 -3.75 -25.29 26.70
N THR A 774 -3.22 -26.48 27.01
CA THR A 774 -2.48 -27.31 26.04
C THR A 774 -3.05 -28.72 25.90
N LEU A 775 -2.96 -29.27 24.69
CA LEU A 775 -3.32 -30.64 24.36
C LEU A 775 -2.26 -31.26 23.44
N VAL A 776 -1.61 -32.31 23.91
CA VAL A 776 -0.69 -33.13 23.11
C VAL A 776 -1.44 -34.33 22.57
N VAL A 777 -1.33 -34.58 21.28
CA VAL A 777 -1.94 -35.70 20.56
C VAL A 777 -0.83 -36.51 19.90
N SER A 778 -0.71 -37.79 20.25
CA SER A 778 0.36 -38.69 19.77
C SER A 778 -0.20 -39.97 19.15
N TRP A 779 0.59 -40.60 18.28
CA TRP A 779 0.24 -41.85 17.60
C TRP A 779 1.50 -42.65 17.25
N LYS A 780 1.33 -43.94 16.99
CA LYS A 780 2.39 -44.80 16.42
C LYS A 780 2.59 -44.47 14.93
N PRO A 781 3.82 -44.26 14.48
CA PRO A 781 4.10 -43.98 13.08
C PRO A 781 3.86 -45.22 12.20
N SER A 782 3.50 -45.00 10.94
CA SER A 782 3.30 -45.98 9.89
C SER A 782 4.26 -45.72 8.73
N LYS A 783 5.03 -46.74 8.33
CA LYS A 783 5.99 -46.64 7.22
C LYS A 783 5.31 -46.52 5.85
N SER A 784 4.05 -46.93 5.74
CA SER A 784 3.32 -47.08 4.47
C SER A 784 2.44 -45.87 4.10
N VAL A 785 2.64 -44.70 4.73
CA VAL A 785 1.80 -43.49 4.51
C VAL A 785 2.68 -42.28 4.18
N SER A 786 2.10 -41.27 3.56
CA SER A 786 2.77 -39.98 3.27
C SER A 786 2.61 -39.00 4.43
N GLY A 787 1.57 -39.15 5.26
CA GLY A 787 1.40 -38.37 6.48
C GLY A 787 0.08 -38.62 7.20
N TYR A 788 -0.23 -37.73 8.14
CA TYR A 788 -1.41 -37.80 9.01
C TYR A 788 -2.21 -36.51 8.96
N GLN A 789 -3.51 -36.62 9.22
CA GLN A 789 -4.39 -35.48 9.45
C GLN A 789 -5.10 -35.66 10.78
N VAL A 790 -4.96 -34.66 11.66
CA VAL A 790 -5.54 -34.62 13.01
C VAL A 790 -6.59 -33.53 13.06
N GLN A 791 -7.74 -33.83 13.65
CA GLN A 791 -8.83 -32.88 13.87
C GLN A 791 -9.17 -32.77 15.34
N TYR A 792 -9.53 -31.57 15.79
CA TYR A 792 -10.13 -31.34 17.10
C TYR A 792 -11.35 -30.40 17.04
N SER A 793 -12.34 -30.63 17.88
CA SER A 793 -13.54 -29.79 18.00
C SER A 793 -14.05 -29.72 19.43
N LEU A 794 -14.82 -28.68 19.77
CA LEU A 794 -15.59 -28.60 21.01
C LEU A 794 -16.90 -29.43 20.94
N LYS A 795 -17.30 -29.89 19.75
CA LYS A 795 -18.53 -30.66 19.52
C LYS A 795 -18.22 -32.13 19.21
N LYS A 796 -18.94 -33.06 19.85
CA LYS A 796 -18.75 -34.52 19.69
C LYS A 796 -18.93 -35.00 18.24
N ASN A 797 -19.85 -34.39 17.51
CA ASN A 797 -20.12 -34.70 16.10
C ASN A 797 -19.08 -34.14 15.11
N MET A 798 -18.00 -33.53 15.60
CA MET A 798 -16.95 -32.92 14.78
C MET A 798 -17.46 -31.89 13.77
N LYS A 799 -18.58 -31.19 14.05
CA LYS A 799 -19.07 -30.08 13.22
C LYS A 799 -18.07 -28.91 13.30
N LYS A 800 -17.60 -28.43 12.14
CA LYS A 800 -16.58 -27.36 11.98
C LYS A 800 -15.29 -27.63 12.80
N PRO A 801 -14.57 -28.74 12.56
CA PRO A 801 -13.39 -29.08 13.33
C PRO A 801 -12.18 -28.26 12.86
N LYS A 802 -11.27 -27.95 13.78
CA LYS A 802 -9.94 -27.45 13.41
C LYS A 802 -9.08 -28.63 12.96
N THR A 803 -8.34 -28.46 11.86
CA THR A 803 -7.60 -29.53 11.19
C THR A 803 -6.13 -29.16 11.07
N THR A 804 -5.24 -30.12 11.29
CA THR A 804 -3.79 -29.97 11.13
C THR A 804 -3.23 -31.22 10.47
N THR A 805 -2.24 -31.09 9.59
CA THR A 805 -1.54 -32.22 8.97
C THR A 805 -0.14 -32.38 9.54
N ALA A 806 0.33 -33.62 9.60
CA ALA A 806 1.69 -33.97 10.03
C ALA A 806 2.38 -34.82 8.95
N GLY A 807 3.69 -34.66 8.80
CA GLY A 807 4.49 -35.46 7.87
C GLY A 807 4.63 -36.93 8.29
N LYS A 808 5.18 -37.76 7.40
CA LYS A 808 5.36 -39.21 7.57
C LYS A 808 6.04 -39.62 8.89
N LYS A 809 7.08 -38.87 9.30
CA LYS A 809 7.89 -39.16 10.50
C LYS A 809 7.29 -38.62 11.81
N ALA A 810 6.23 -37.80 11.75
CA ALA A 810 5.66 -37.20 12.94
C ALA A 810 4.94 -38.23 13.81
N THR A 811 5.17 -38.15 15.12
CA THR A 811 4.60 -39.04 16.14
C THR A 811 3.68 -38.30 17.12
N GLU A 812 3.71 -36.96 17.12
CA GLU A 812 2.82 -36.13 17.94
C GLU A 812 2.60 -34.71 17.38
N ILE A 813 1.52 -34.07 17.83
CA ILE A 813 1.20 -32.64 17.65
C ILE A 813 0.81 -32.05 19.00
N THR A 814 1.30 -30.85 19.30
CA THR A 814 0.86 -30.06 20.45
C THR A 814 -0.02 -28.89 20.03
N PHE A 815 -1.27 -28.89 20.49
CA PHE A 815 -2.18 -27.75 20.38
C PHE A 815 -2.02 -26.84 21.60
N LYS A 816 -1.74 -25.56 21.39
CA LYS A 816 -1.60 -24.51 22.42
C LYS A 816 -2.78 -23.54 22.37
N ASN A 817 -2.90 -22.67 23.38
CA ASN A 817 -3.93 -21.62 23.47
C ASN A 817 -5.39 -22.14 23.41
N LEU A 818 -5.62 -23.34 23.92
CA LEU A 818 -6.97 -23.92 24.03
C LEU A 818 -7.74 -23.35 25.24
N ARG A 819 -9.07 -23.45 25.22
CA ARG A 819 -9.89 -23.05 26.37
C ARG A 819 -9.67 -24.03 27.51
N SER A 820 -9.20 -23.56 28.66
CA SER A 820 -9.03 -24.37 29.87
C SER A 820 -10.37 -24.91 30.36
N ASN A 821 -10.34 -26.07 31.02
CA ASN A 821 -11.51 -26.76 31.57
C ASN A 821 -12.62 -27.10 30.56
N LYS A 822 -12.31 -27.16 29.25
CA LYS A 822 -13.27 -27.59 28.21
C LYS A 822 -12.95 -28.98 27.67
N ASN A 823 -14.01 -29.69 27.27
CA ASN A 823 -13.90 -30.97 26.58
C ASN A 823 -13.66 -30.75 25.09
N TYR A 824 -12.61 -31.37 24.58
CA TYR A 824 -12.28 -31.42 23.16
C TYR A 824 -12.42 -32.85 22.64
N TYR A 825 -12.85 -32.96 21.39
CA TYR A 825 -13.07 -34.20 20.67
C TYR A 825 -12.07 -34.29 19.52
N ILE A 826 -11.27 -35.35 19.49
CA ILE A 826 -10.11 -35.48 18.60
C ILE A 826 -10.23 -36.75 17.76
N ARG A 827 -9.85 -36.68 16.48
CA ARG A 827 -9.71 -37.84 15.59
C ARG A 827 -8.52 -37.66 14.66
N ILE A 828 -8.00 -38.77 14.15
CA ILE A 828 -6.84 -38.80 13.25
C ILE A 828 -7.14 -39.71 12.04
N ARG A 829 -6.57 -39.43 10.88
CA ARG A 829 -6.54 -40.33 9.72
C ARG A 829 -5.18 -40.26 9.02
N THR A 830 -4.87 -41.26 8.22
CA THR A 830 -3.64 -41.30 7.42
C THR A 830 -3.93 -40.85 5.99
N TYR A 831 -2.91 -40.44 5.24
CA TYR A 831 -3.02 -40.21 3.80
C TYR A 831 -1.79 -40.70 3.04
N LYS A 832 -2.00 -41.05 1.78
CA LYS A 832 -0.95 -41.32 0.78
C LYS A 832 -1.04 -40.26 -0.31
N THR A 833 0.11 -39.80 -0.78
CA THR A 833 0.21 -38.91 -1.93
C THR A 833 0.63 -39.74 -3.14
N VAL A 834 -0.20 -39.74 -4.19
CA VAL A 834 0.10 -40.35 -5.49
C VAL A 834 -0.21 -39.30 -6.55
N ASN A 835 0.78 -38.97 -7.41
CA ASN A 835 0.67 -37.93 -8.44
C ASN A 835 0.10 -36.60 -7.90
N GLY A 836 0.63 -36.14 -6.77
CA GLY A 836 0.19 -34.90 -6.10
C GLY A 836 -1.17 -34.99 -5.36
N LYS A 837 -1.99 -36.00 -5.60
CA LYS A 837 -3.32 -36.16 -4.95
C LYS A 837 -3.23 -36.96 -3.66
N ARG A 838 -3.85 -36.44 -2.58
CA ARG A 838 -3.92 -37.11 -1.27
C ARG A 838 -5.13 -38.03 -1.17
N TYR A 839 -4.88 -39.31 -0.99
CA TYR A 839 -5.88 -40.33 -0.74
C TYR A 839 -5.91 -40.64 0.74
N TYR A 840 -7.03 -40.31 1.38
CA TYR A 840 -7.20 -40.41 2.82
C TYR A 840 -7.78 -41.76 3.24
N SER A 841 -7.35 -42.23 4.40
CA SER A 841 -8.01 -43.30 5.13
C SER A 841 -9.32 -42.81 5.77
N GLY A 842 -10.10 -43.74 6.32
CA GLY A 842 -11.19 -43.39 7.23
C GLY A 842 -10.67 -42.72 8.50
N TRP A 843 -11.55 -41.99 9.19
CA TRP A 843 -11.23 -41.38 10.48
C TRP A 843 -11.13 -42.43 11.60
N SER A 844 -10.21 -42.21 12.55
CA SER A 844 -10.20 -42.93 13.82
C SER A 844 -11.48 -42.66 14.61
N LYS A 845 -11.76 -43.52 15.61
CA LYS A 845 -12.75 -43.21 16.63
C LYS A 845 -12.43 -41.86 17.29
N VAL A 846 -13.46 -41.08 17.58
CA VAL A 846 -13.35 -39.77 18.21
C VAL A 846 -13.03 -39.95 19.70
N LYS A 847 -11.97 -39.31 20.18
CA LYS A 847 -11.51 -39.35 21.57
C LYS A 847 -11.83 -38.04 22.27
N LYS A 848 -12.50 -38.12 23.42
CA LYS A 848 -12.82 -36.96 24.28
C LYS A 848 -11.67 -36.71 25.26
N VAL A 849 -11.26 -35.45 25.41
CA VAL A 849 -10.19 -35.03 26.32
C VAL A 849 -10.56 -33.71 26.97
N LYS A 850 -10.45 -33.66 28.30
CA LYS A 850 -10.59 -32.39 29.05
C LYS A 850 -9.23 -31.69 29.05
N VAL A 851 -9.19 -30.45 28.57
CA VAL A 851 -7.97 -29.63 28.59
C VAL A 851 -7.86 -28.95 29.95
N LYS A 852 -6.71 -29.10 30.61
CA LYS A 852 -6.41 -28.47 31.91
C LYS A 852 -6.35 -26.94 31.81
#